data_AF-A0A7W0VRV3-F1
#
_entry.id   AF-A0A7W0VRV3-F1
#
_cell.length_a   1.000
_cell.length_b   1.000
_cell.length_c   1.000
_cell.angle_alpha   90.00
_cell.angle_beta   90.00
_cell.angle_gamma   90.00
#
_symmetry.space_group_name_H-M   'P 1'
#
loop_
_entity.id
_entity.type
_entity.pdbx_description
1 polymer ?
#
loop_
_entity_poly.entity_id
_entity_poly.type
_entity_poly.pdbx_seq_one_letter_code
_entity_poly.pdbx_strand_id
1 'polypeptide(L)'
;MRAFTPLVIGLALVGCKKGSSSSSAGDTSPGAPSSSTDTDALWAMAPEGAMVGFVVSPRALTMADNGWQDVRAMFAKAPELAMVNTMLGAQLTKVFGKAEVTLADVGLAPGKGGAFFTLSGGGGIAVIPVADRDKWVAATKGTKGADSDKIGEATCKTISGSYICASTEDLFGKIGKGAKLKDGLSALGTRGDVEVVAAIPVGKGISAAGVMQLARGNVVMRGTVSGLSSQVGSMLKGAQIKARTDATTAGFGVIGIGPMMASAPPLPIVAGVTLADLGKSISGPVTLHIPAGVLDVDIRVPVSDPKPAATLIEHCMDLPALANAGATYSDGACHLNVPTLGYQIDLWVDGQEVRIGKKGAAKPGVAVPMTKIGEEIAKTEAAFSFWGRGTVMGQMPTPMPEMPTVPTEALMMIRGISVLNELGGAVRFASDDKLEFIYTVRTIWSNPDDVVAKIIAITPEMFFNNKAGDAAKAIAEASPGSPFAADFKAGTGGLMAPMAVAGVLAGVAVPAFMDYMKKSKKSEAALQLNKLAKHAKVYYVENATFPTGEAPTTPVQKCCEQPGGKCAPGGAAWLNEAWTKLDFQIDEPTLFQYSYKSDGKTLDAEAIGDLDCDGTSITYKLHLEADQGNPTAAITEPAPNTD
;
A
#
# COMPACT_ATOMS: atom_id res chain seq x y z
N MET A 1 -10.68 -4.30 -15.97
CA MET A 1 -9.26 -4.62 -15.68
C MET A 1 -8.57 -3.65 -14.71
N ARG A 2 -9.08 -2.44 -14.43
CA ARG A 2 -8.30 -1.41 -13.68
C ARG A 2 -8.25 -1.54 -12.15
N ALA A 3 -9.05 -2.40 -11.49
CA ALA A 3 -9.05 -2.51 -10.02
C ALA A 3 -8.81 -3.93 -9.45
N PHE A 4 -8.89 -4.97 -10.27
CA PHE A 4 -8.85 -6.37 -9.81
C PHE A 4 -7.44 -6.99 -9.83
N THR A 5 -6.55 -6.40 -10.62
CA THR A 5 -5.20 -6.91 -10.90
C THR A 5 -4.21 -6.85 -9.73
N PRO A 6 -4.17 -5.81 -8.86
CA PRO A 6 -3.17 -5.74 -7.80
C PRO A 6 -3.42 -6.71 -6.64
N LEU A 7 -4.69 -6.99 -6.28
CA LEU A 7 -5.03 -7.85 -5.15
C LEU A 7 -4.74 -9.34 -5.44
N VAL A 8 -5.04 -9.80 -6.66
CA VAL A 8 -4.80 -11.18 -7.10
C VAL A 8 -3.32 -11.44 -7.34
N ILE A 9 -2.58 -10.46 -7.89
CA ILE A 9 -1.11 -10.53 -8.02
C ILE A 9 -0.47 -10.54 -6.63
N GLY A 10 -0.94 -9.69 -5.71
CA GLY A 10 -0.48 -9.68 -4.32
C GLY A 10 -0.65 -11.03 -3.62
N LEU A 11 -1.81 -11.68 -3.76
CA LEU A 11 -2.07 -13.00 -3.17
C LEU A 11 -1.33 -14.15 -3.87
N ALA A 12 -1.19 -14.13 -5.20
CA ALA A 12 -0.46 -15.16 -5.94
C ALA A 12 1.06 -15.13 -5.69
N LEU A 13 1.63 -13.94 -5.49
CA LEU A 13 3.05 -13.78 -5.14
C LEU A 13 3.39 -14.32 -3.73
N VAL A 14 2.39 -14.46 -2.86
CA VAL A 14 2.57 -14.86 -1.45
C VAL A 14 2.66 -16.40 -1.28
N GLY A 15 2.17 -17.17 -2.25
CA GLY A 15 2.22 -18.65 -2.26
C GLY A 15 3.37 -19.26 -3.06
N CYS A 16 4.31 -18.47 -3.59
CA CYS A 16 5.27 -18.91 -4.61
C CYS A 16 5.97 -20.26 -4.31
N LYS A 17 6.02 -21.17 -5.29
CA LYS A 17 6.70 -22.49 -5.18
C LYS A 17 7.60 -22.76 -6.39
N LYS A 18 8.81 -23.30 -6.15
CA LYS A 18 9.71 -23.78 -7.21
C LYS A 18 9.20 -25.12 -7.76
N GLY A 19 9.36 -25.36 -9.06
CA GLY A 19 9.04 -26.64 -9.70
C GLY A 19 9.74 -27.82 -9.00
N SER A 20 9.08 -28.98 -9.00
CA SER A 20 9.43 -30.17 -8.23
C SER A 20 10.82 -30.73 -8.56
N SER A 21 11.82 -30.44 -7.71
CA SER A 21 12.97 -31.29 -7.39
C SER A 21 14.06 -30.48 -6.65
N SER A 22 13.95 -30.36 -5.32
CA SER A 22 15.13 -30.29 -4.45
C SER A 22 14.70 -30.42 -2.99
N SER A 23 14.97 -31.58 -2.42
CA SER A 23 14.96 -31.84 -0.98
C SER A 23 16.21 -31.21 -0.35
N SER A 24 16.13 -29.95 0.06
CA SER A 24 17.09 -29.40 1.02
C SER A 24 16.38 -28.39 1.93
N ALA A 25 15.91 -28.89 3.08
CA ALA A 25 15.50 -28.07 4.21
C ALA A 25 16.77 -27.51 4.85
N GLY A 26 17.05 -26.23 4.60
CA GLY A 26 18.22 -25.54 5.14
C GLY A 26 18.34 -24.14 4.57
N ASP A 27 17.86 -23.17 5.33
CA ASP A 27 18.26 -21.75 5.27
C ASP A 27 18.05 -21.03 3.90
N THR A 28 16.79 -20.95 3.44
CA THR A 28 16.42 -20.24 2.21
C THR A 28 16.23 -18.74 2.42
N SER A 29 17.34 -18.01 2.50
CA SER A 29 17.56 -16.73 1.81
C SER A 29 19.08 -16.47 1.81
N PRO A 30 19.73 -15.84 0.81
CA PRO A 30 19.22 -14.93 -0.21
C PRO A 30 18.61 -15.68 -1.39
N GLY A 31 17.73 -15.01 -2.14
CA GLY A 31 16.99 -15.56 -3.27
C GLY A 31 17.87 -16.39 -4.21
N ALA A 32 17.32 -17.50 -4.72
CA ALA A 32 17.91 -18.15 -5.88
C ALA A 32 18.20 -17.08 -6.94
N PRO A 33 19.31 -17.19 -7.69
CA PRO A 33 19.77 -16.13 -8.56
C PRO A 33 18.63 -15.66 -9.46
N SER A 34 18.39 -14.35 -9.48
CA SER A 34 17.43 -13.71 -10.37
C SER A 34 17.69 -14.18 -11.80
N SER A 35 16.65 -14.42 -12.60
CA SER A 35 16.85 -14.73 -14.02
C SER A 35 17.21 -13.48 -14.82
N SER A 36 18.36 -12.90 -14.52
CA SER A 36 18.79 -11.61 -15.06
C SER A 36 18.94 -11.64 -16.57
N THR A 37 19.35 -12.78 -17.16
CA THR A 37 19.43 -12.92 -18.62
C THR A 37 18.06 -12.82 -19.29
N ASP A 38 17.04 -13.46 -18.71
CA ASP A 38 15.69 -13.41 -19.27
C ASP A 38 15.06 -12.03 -19.10
N THR A 39 15.25 -11.39 -17.94
CA THR A 39 14.75 -10.02 -17.74
C THR A 39 15.50 -9.02 -18.63
N ASP A 40 16.78 -9.23 -18.91
CA ASP A 40 17.57 -8.40 -19.81
C ASP A 40 17.04 -8.47 -21.25
N ALA A 41 16.69 -9.67 -21.72
CA ALA A 41 16.06 -9.83 -23.03
C ALA A 41 14.70 -9.11 -23.12
N LEU A 42 13.93 -9.10 -22.02
CA LEU A 42 12.66 -8.37 -21.94
C LEU A 42 12.86 -6.85 -21.93
N TRP A 43 13.82 -6.35 -21.15
CA TRP A 43 14.19 -4.93 -21.14
C TRP A 43 14.72 -4.44 -22.49
N ALA A 44 15.40 -5.31 -23.23
CA ALA A 44 15.86 -5.02 -24.59
C ALA A 44 14.70 -4.79 -25.59
N MET A 45 13.45 -5.07 -25.21
CA MET A 45 12.26 -4.76 -26.02
C MET A 45 11.61 -3.42 -25.64
N ALA A 46 12.14 -2.68 -24.67
CA ALA A 46 11.58 -1.37 -24.29
C ALA A 46 11.50 -0.43 -25.50
N PRO A 47 10.33 0.18 -25.80
CA PRO A 47 10.20 1.09 -26.92
C PRO A 47 10.83 2.45 -26.66
N GLU A 48 11.23 3.13 -27.72
CA GLU A 48 11.61 4.56 -27.66
C GLU A 48 10.55 5.39 -26.93
N GLY A 49 10.97 6.24 -25.99
CA GLY A 49 10.06 7.07 -25.19
C GLY A 49 9.33 6.34 -24.06
N ALA A 50 9.67 5.07 -23.78
CA ALA A 50 9.16 4.38 -22.59
C ALA A 50 9.59 5.10 -21.30
N MET A 51 8.61 5.38 -20.43
CA MET A 51 8.82 6.01 -19.13
C MET A 51 8.68 5.01 -17.99
N VAL A 52 7.73 4.07 -18.11
CA VAL A 52 7.55 3.01 -17.13
C VAL A 52 7.77 1.68 -17.81
N GLY A 53 8.55 0.81 -17.17
CA GLY A 53 8.75 -0.57 -17.56
C GLY A 53 8.49 -1.48 -16.37
N PHE A 54 7.72 -2.54 -16.60
CA PHE A 54 7.46 -3.62 -15.65
C PHE A 54 7.83 -4.93 -16.33
N VAL A 55 8.84 -5.63 -15.80
CA VAL A 55 9.40 -6.84 -16.40
C VAL A 55 9.28 -8.00 -15.42
N VAL A 56 8.84 -9.15 -15.91
CA VAL A 56 8.61 -10.37 -15.14
C VAL A 56 9.36 -11.52 -15.81
N SER A 57 10.29 -12.13 -15.08
CA SER A 57 11.04 -13.29 -15.56
C SER A 57 10.13 -14.52 -15.75
N PRO A 58 10.54 -15.49 -16.61
CA PRO A 58 9.89 -16.80 -16.66
C PRO A 58 9.82 -17.50 -15.30
N ARG A 59 10.91 -17.40 -14.52
CA ARG A 59 10.97 -17.95 -13.17
C ARG A 59 9.88 -17.34 -12.29
N ALA A 60 9.68 -16.03 -12.34
CA ALA A 60 8.64 -15.36 -11.58
C ALA A 60 7.23 -15.84 -11.94
N LEU A 61 6.92 -15.92 -13.24
CA LEU A 61 5.61 -16.38 -13.71
C LEU A 61 5.35 -17.82 -13.31
N THR A 62 6.36 -18.69 -13.39
CA THR A 62 6.26 -20.07 -12.91
C THR A 62 6.00 -20.13 -11.42
N MET A 63 6.73 -19.35 -10.61
CA MET A 63 6.54 -19.33 -9.17
C MET A 63 5.16 -18.76 -8.77
N ALA A 64 4.70 -17.72 -9.45
CA ALA A 64 3.39 -17.11 -9.23
C ALA A 64 2.23 -18.04 -9.63
N ASP A 65 2.35 -18.77 -10.75
CA ASP A 65 1.33 -19.75 -11.18
C ASP A 65 1.22 -20.91 -10.18
N ASN A 66 2.36 -21.47 -9.74
CA ASN A 66 2.35 -22.50 -8.70
C ASN A 66 1.75 -21.98 -7.38
N GLY A 67 2.14 -20.77 -6.98
CA GLY A 67 1.62 -20.15 -5.75
C GLY A 67 0.13 -19.87 -5.81
N TRP A 68 -0.37 -19.45 -6.98
CA TRP A 68 -1.80 -19.29 -7.23
C TRP A 68 -2.55 -20.62 -7.06
N GLN A 69 -2.03 -21.71 -7.61
CA GLN A 69 -2.63 -23.04 -7.46
C GLN A 69 -2.67 -23.49 -5.99
N ASP A 70 -1.59 -23.25 -5.23
CA ASP A 70 -1.55 -23.58 -3.81
C ASP A 70 -2.58 -22.77 -2.98
N VAL A 71 -2.75 -21.48 -3.28
CA VAL A 71 -3.78 -20.63 -2.65
C VAL A 71 -5.19 -21.10 -3.01
N ARG A 72 -5.43 -21.46 -4.28
CA ARG A 72 -6.72 -22.04 -4.73
C ARG A 72 -7.02 -23.36 -4.01
N ALA A 73 -6.02 -24.23 -3.87
CA ALA A 73 -6.16 -25.48 -3.15
C ALA A 73 -6.49 -25.27 -1.66
N MET A 74 -5.94 -24.22 -1.04
CA MET A 74 -6.32 -23.82 0.32
C MET A 74 -7.77 -23.32 0.37
N PHE A 75 -8.19 -22.43 -0.54
CA PHE A 75 -9.55 -21.89 -0.59
C PHE A 75 -10.59 -23.00 -0.77
N ALA A 76 -10.28 -24.02 -1.57
CA ALA A 76 -11.16 -25.18 -1.77
C ALA A 76 -11.32 -26.06 -0.51
N LYS A 77 -10.36 -26.01 0.42
CA LYS A 77 -10.34 -26.82 1.65
C LYS A 77 -10.78 -26.05 2.90
N ALA A 78 -11.02 -24.74 2.78
CA ALA A 78 -11.32 -23.84 3.88
C ALA A 78 -12.77 -23.32 3.75
N PRO A 79 -13.76 -23.91 4.45
CA PRO A 79 -15.16 -23.51 4.36
C PRO A 79 -15.40 -22.02 4.65
N GLU A 80 -14.63 -21.45 5.58
CA GLU A 80 -14.67 -20.03 5.93
C GLU A 80 -14.30 -19.11 4.76
N LEU A 81 -13.58 -19.62 3.76
CA LEU A 81 -13.20 -18.90 2.54
C LEU A 81 -14.12 -19.16 1.35
N ALA A 82 -15.21 -19.92 1.53
CA ALA A 82 -16.11 -20.29 0.43
C ALA A 82 -16.71 -19.07 -0.29
N MET A 83 -17.07 -18.01 0.45
CA MET A 83 -17.56 -16.75 -0.14
C MET A 83 -16.48 -16.09 -1.00
N VAL A 84 -15.25 -15.95 -0.48
CA VAL A 84 -14.12 -15.38 -1.21
C VAL A 84 -13.82 -16.20 -2.47
N ASN A 85 -13.83 -17.53 -2.35
CA ASN A 85 -13.62 -18.44 -3.47
C ASN A 85 -14.70 -18.28 -4.55
N THR A 86 -15.97 -18.12 -4.15
CA THR A 86 -17.10 -17.90 -5.06
C THR A 86 -17.01 -16.56 -5.76
N MET A 87 -16.71 -15.48 -5.02
CA MET A 87 -16.55 -14.14 -5.58
C MET A 87 -15.40 -14.09 -6.59
N LEU A 88 -14.26 -14.70 -6.24
CA LEU A 88 -13.13 -14.83 -7.13
C LEU A 88 -13.51 -15.62 -8.39
N GLY A 89 -14.18 -16.76 -8.24
CA GLY A 89 -14.66 -17.57 -9.36
C GLY A 89 -15.64 -16.81 -10.27
N ALA A 90 -16.55 -16.02 -9.71
CA ALA A 90 -17.46 -15.18 -10.49
C ALA A 90 -16.71 -14.12 -11.32
N GLN A 91 -15.68 -13.49 -10.73
CA GLN A 91 -14.84 -12.51 -11.44
C GLN A 91 -14.00 -13.15 -12.54
N LEU A 92 -13.39 -14.31 -12.27
CA LEU A 92 -12.69 -15.09 -13.29
C LEU A 92 -13.63 -15.53 -14.41
N THR A 93 -14.85 -15.95 -14.08
CA THR A 93 -15.87 -16.32 -15.06
C THR A 93 -16.26 -15.13 -15.93
N LYS A 94 -16.43 -13.95 -15.34
CA LYS A 94 -16.74 -12.72 -16.07
C LYS A 94 -15.64 -12.36 -17.08
N VAL A 95 -14.36 -12.57 -16.72
CA VAL A 95 -13.22 -12.17 -17.56
C VAL A 95 -12.86 -13.25 -18.59
N PHE A 96 -12.75 -14.51 -18.15
CA PHE A 96 -12.20 -15.62 -18.92
C PHE A 96 -13.21 -16.71 -19.25
N GLY A 97 -14.45 -16.58 -18.81
CA GLY A 97 -15.51 -17.57 -19.05
C GLY A 97 -15.47 -18.81 -18.14
N LYS A 98 -14.54 -18.88 -17.19
CA LYS A 98 -14.41 -20.01 -16.24
C LYS A 98 -14.10 -19.52 -14.82
N ALA A 99 -14.61 -20.24 -13.82
CA ALA A 99 -14.38 -19.93 -12.40
C ALA A 99 -12.98 -20.32 -11.92
N GLU A 100 -12.33 -21.25 -12.63
CA GLU A 100 -10.96 -21.67 -12.40
C GLU A 100 -10.18 -21.49 -13.68
N VAL A 101 -9.04 -20.80 -13.59
CA VAL A 101 -8.21 -20.44 -14.73
C VAL A 101 -6.76 -20.58 -14.31
N THR A 102 -6.01 -21.39 -15.06
CA THR A 102 -4.55 -21.42 -15.06
C THR A 102 -4.00 -20.56 -16.21
N LEU A 103 -2.71 -20.24 -16.18
CA LEU A 103 -2.07 -19.60 -17.33
C LEU A 103 -2.23 -20.42 -18.62
N ALA A 104 -2.15 -21.75 -18.52
CA ALA A 104 -2.29 -22.64 -19.66
C ALA A 104 -3.71 -22.65 -20.25
N ASP A 105 -4.75 -22.47 -19.42
CA ASP A 105 -6.14 -22.39 -19.88
C ASP A 105 -6.39 -21.20 -20.81
N VAL A 106 -5.61 -20.13 -20.63
CA VAL A 106 -5.67 -18.92 -21.46
C VAL A 106 -4.56 -18.90 -22.51
N GLY A 107 -3.83 -19.99 -22.74
CA GLY A 107 -2.79 -20.08 -23.77
C GLY A 107 -1.47 -19.38 -23.42
N LEU A 108 -1.24 -19.07 -22.15
CA LEU A 108 0.03 -18.53 -21.65
C LEU A 108 0.93 -19.66 -21.11
N ALA A 109 2.25 -19.47 -21.18
CA ALA A 109 3.23 -20.37 -20.59
C ALA A 109 3.98 -19.70 -19.43
N PRO A 110 3.99 -20.32 -18.23
CA PRO A 110 4.80 -19.83 -17.12
C PRO A 110 6.30 -19.86 -17.43
N GLY A 111 6.74 -20.70 -18.37
CA GLY A 111 8.14 -20.77 -18.83
C GLY A 111 8.56 -19.65 -19.78
N LYS A 112 7.70 -18.66 -20.06
CA LYS A 112 8.05 -17.44 -20.80
C LYS A 112 7.85 -16.23 -19.90
N GLY A 113 8.74 -15.25 -20.01
CA GLY A 113 8.65 -13.99 -19.28
C GLY A 113 7.68 -13.01 -19.95
N GLY A 114 7.32 -11.95 -19.25
CA GLY A 114 6.43 -10.90 -19.75
C GLY A 114 6.96 -9.51 -19.43
N ALA A 115 6.56 -8.52 -20.21
CA ALA A 115 6.92 -7.14 -19.97
C ALA A 115 5.78 -6.19 -20.34
N PHE A 116 5.72 -5.03 -19.70
CA PHE A 116 4.80 -3.97 -20.01
C PHE A 116 5.53 -2.63 -19.95
N PHE A 117 5.37 -1.82 -21.00
CA PHE A 117 6.00 -0.51 -21.13
C PHE A 117 4.96 0.55 -21.46
N THR A 118 4.99 1.69 -20.77
CA THR A 118 4.12 2.86 -21.05
C THR A 118 4.92 4.07 -21.48
N LEU A 119 4.29 4.92 -22.30
CA LEU A 119 4.89 6.15 -22.86
C LEU A 119 4.24 7.41 -22.26
N SER A 120 4.92 8.56 -22.42
CA SER A 120 4.49 9.88 -21.94
C SER A 120 3.18 10.38 -22.54
N GLY A 121 2.95 10.11 -23.84
CA GLY A 121 1.77 10.54 -24.57
C GLY A 121 0.56 9.61 -24.43
N GLY A 122 0.61 8.64 -23.51
CA GLY A 122 -0.34 7.53 -23.46
C GLY A 122 0.06 6.37 -24.38
N GLY A 123 -0.64 5.25 -24.24
CA GLY A 123 -0.32 4.01 -24.94
C GLY A 123 0.86 3.23 -24.34
N GLY A 124 1.18 2.11 -24.97
CA GLY A 124 2.14 1.16 -24.43
C GLY A 124 2.33 -0.09 -25.28
N ILE A 125 3.34 -0.87 -24.89
CA ILE A 125 3.64 -2.18 -25.44
C ILE A 125 3.61 -3.21 -24.32
N ALA A 126 3.00 -4.36 -24.59
CA ALA A 126 3.00 -5.52 -23.71
C ALA A 126 3.63 -6.72 -24.44
N VAL A 127 4.66 -7.31 -23.85
CA VAL A 127 5.21 -8.60 -24.23
C VAL A 127 4.49 -9.66 -23.42
N ILE A 128 3.74 -10.52 -24.11
CA ILE A 128 2.86 -11.50 -23.49
C ILE A 128 3.49 -12.90 -23.59
N PRO A 129 3.50 -13.70 -22.51
CA PRO A 129 4.10 -15.04 -22.49
C PRO A 129 3.23 -16.10 -23.20
N VAL A 130 2.82 -15.85 -24.45
CA VAL A 130 1.93 -16.74 -25.21
C VAL A 130 2.64 -18.04 -25.60
N ALA A 131 2.00 -19.17 -25.31
CA ALA A 131 2.38 -20.50 -25.79
C ALA A 131 1.41 -21.04 -26.83
N ASP A 132 0.12 -20.71 -26.70
CA ASP A 132 -0.93 -21.10 -27.64
C ASP A 132 -1.67 -19.83 -28.07
N ARG A 133 -1.32 -19.32 -29.25
CA ARG A 133 -1.88 -18.10 -29.83
C ARG A 133 -3.40 -18.19 -29.98
N ASP A 134 -3.90 -19.35 -30.40
CA ASP A 134 -5.32 -19.52 -30.71
C ASP A 134 -6.15 -19.52 -29.43
N LYS A 135 -5.67 -20.21 -28.39
CA LYS A 135 -6.28 -20.12 -27.06
C LYS A 135 -6.20 -18.72 -26.48
N TRP A 136 -5.06 -18.04 -26.61
CA TRP A 136 -4.91 -16.68 -26.09
C TRP A 136 -5.89 -15.71 -26.75
N VAL A 137 -5.94 -15.68 -28.09
CA VAL A 137 -6.85 -14.81 -28.84
C VAL A 137 -8.30 -15.11 -28.46
N ALA A 138 -8.68 -16.40 -28.39
CA ALA A 138 -10.02 -16.79 -27.97
C ALA A 138 -10.35 -16.36 -26.53
N ALA A 139 -9.43 -16.58 -25.58
CA ALA A 139 -9.61 -16.21 -24.18
C ALA A 139 -9.76 -14.70 -23.97
N THR A 140 -9.09 -13.89 -24.80
CA THR A 140 -9.21 -12.43 -24.77
C THR A 140 -10.36 -11.87 -25.61
N LYS A 141 -11.15 -12.73 -26.27
CA LYS A 141 -12.17 -12.34 -27.26
C LYS A 141 -11.61 -11.45 -28.36
N GLY A 142 -10.37 -11.74 -28.77
CA GLY A 142 -9.68 -11.04 -29.84
C GLY A 142 -10.06 -11.59 -31.22
N THR A 143 -9.68 -10.85 -32.26
CA THR A 143 -9.83 -11.26 -33.66
C THR A 143 -8.47 -11.71 -34.18
N LYS A 144 -8.39 -12.97 -34.58
CA LYS A 144 -7.17 -13.54 -35.19
C LYS A 144 -7.01 -13.01 -36.61
N GLY A 145 -5.83 -12.49 -36.94
CA GLY A 145 -5.47 -12.13 -38.31
C GLY A 145 -4.29 -12.94 -38.84
N ALA A 146 -4.01 -12.79 -40.14
CA ALA A 146 -2.85 -13.46 -40.76
C ALA A 146 -1.53 -12.95 -40.15
N ASP A 147 -1.31 -11.63 -40.21
CA ASP A 147 -0.06 -10.99 -39.78
C ASP A 147 -0.15 -10.37 -38.38
N SER A 148 -1.35 -10.04 -37.92
CA SER A 148 -1.59 -9.44 -36.61
C SER A 148 -2.96 -9.78 -36.06
N ASP A 149 -3.05 -9.95 -34.75
CA ASP A 149 -4.32 -10.08 -34.02
C ASP A 149 -4.78 -8.72 -33.51
N LYS A 150 -6.09 -8.58 -33.28
CA LYS A 150 -6.68 -7.44 -32.57
C LYS A 150 -7.22 -7.91 -31.22
N ILE A 151 -6.74 -7.32 -30.13
CA ILE A 151 -7.20 -7.59 -28.77
C ILE A 151 -7.64 -6.27 -28.15
N GLY A 152 -8.96 -6.06 -28.06
CA GLY A 152 -9.49 -4.72 -27.77
C GLY A 152 -9.03 -3.71 -28.82
N GLU A 153 -8.46 -2.59 -28.40
CA GLU A 153 -7.88 -1.58 -29.27
C GLU A 153 -6.42 -1.88 -29.66
N ALA A 154 -5.79 -2.86 -29.02
CA ALA A 154 -4.39 -3.20 -29.27
C ALA A 154 -4.23 -4.07 -30.51
N THR A 155 -3.12 -3.85 -31.21
CA THR A 155 -2.66 -4.71 -32.30
C THR A 155 -1.56 -5.61 -31.77
N CYS A 156 -1.64 -6.92 -32.02
CA CYS A 156 -0.67 -7.89 -31.50
C CYS A 156 0.02 -8.65 -32.64
N LYS A 157 1.35 -8.78 -32.57
CA LYS A 157 2.20 -9.43 -33.57
C LYS A 157 3.25 -10.32 -32.90
N THR A 158 3.70 -11.36 -33.60
CA THR A 158 4.88 -12.11 -33.17
C THR A 158 6.12 -11.45 -33.76
N ILE A 159 7.01 -10.95 -32.91
CA ILE A 159 8.25 -10.28 -33.31
C ILE A 159 9.39 -10.98 -32.58
N SER A 160 10.36 -11.48 -33.33
CA SER A 160 11.54 -12.19 -32.79
C SER A 160 11.19 -13.32 -31.81
N GLY A 161 10.10 -14.05 -32.06
CA GLY A 161 9.63 -15.16 -31.22
C GLY A 161 8.80 -14.73 -29.99
N SER A 162 8.63 -13.43 -29.76
CA SER A 162 7.80 -12.87 -28.69
C SER A 162 6.46 -12.39 -29.22
N TYR A 163 5.37 -12.67 -28.50
CA TYR A 163 4.05 -12.15 -28.83
C TYR A 163 3.85 -10.78 -28.18
N ILE A 164 3.74 -9.73 -28.99
CA ILE A 164 3.79 -8.34 -28.55
C ILE A 164 2.51 -7.63 -28.96
N CYS A 165 1.82 -7.03 -28.00
CA CYS A 165 0.66 -6.17 -28.21
C CYS A 165 1.04 -4.70 -28.03
N ALA A 166 0.70 -3.86 -28.99
CA ALA A 166 0.93 -2.42 -28.96
C ALA A 166 -0.40 -1.67 -29.07
N SER A 167 -0.53 -0.55 -28.35
CA SER A 167 -1.73 0.29 -28.42
C SER A 167 -1.93 0.94 -29.79
N THR A 168 -0.84 1.17 -30.53
CA THR A 168 -0.85 1.72 -31.89
C THR A 168 0.21 0.99 -32.74
N GLU A 169 0.01 0.94 -34.06
CA GLU A 169 0.90 0.17 -34.93
C GLU A 169 2.29 0.79 -35.10
N ASP A 170 2.43 2.11 -34.95
CA ASP A 170 3.73 2.81 -35.05
C ASP A 170 4.70 2.40 -33.93
N LEU A 171 4.18 1.97 -32.78
CA LEU A 171 4.99 1.54 -31.63
C LEU A 171 5.85 0.32 -31.95
N PHE A 172 5.45 -0.54 -32.88
CA PHE A 172 6.27 -1.69 -33.29
C PHE A 172 7.62 -1.26 -33.87
N GLY A 173 7.67 -0.13 -34.58
CA GLY A 173 8.92 0.44 -35.12
C GLY A 173 9.82 1.11 -34.07
N LYS A 174 9.33 1.24 -32.82
CA LYS A 174 10.05 1.85 -31.70
C LYS A 174 10.65 0.81 -30.74
N ILE A 175 10.24 -0.46 -30.84
CA ILE A 175 10.71 -1.56 -29.97
C ILE A 175 12.25 -1.64 -30.00
N GLY A 176 12.85 -1.79 -28.82
CA GLY A 176 14.28 -1.96 -28.61
C GLY A 176 15.12 -0.68 -28.68
N LYS A 177 14.50 0.47 -28.95
CA LYS A 177 15.17 1.78 -28.94
C LYS A 177 15.12 2.46 -27.57
N GLY A 178 14.38 1.91 -26.60
CA GLY A 178 14.24 2.43 -25.24
C GLY A 178 15.00 1.65 -24.16
N ALA A 179 15.94 0.78 -24.54
CA ALA A 179 16.59 -0.16 -23.62
C ALA A 179 17.27 0.52 -22.40
N LYS A 180 17.67 1.79 -22.53
CA LYS A 180 18.27 2.59 -21.44
C LYS A 180 17.35 2.80 -20.24
N LEU A 181 16.03 2.60 -20.38
CA LEU A 181 15.12 2.66 -19.23
C LEU A 181 15.55 1.69 -18.12
N LYS A 182 16.10 0.53 -18.47
CA LYS A 182 16.65 -0.45 -17.54
C LYS A 182 17.77 0.11 -16.66
N ASP A 183 18.52 1.11 -17.12
CA ASP A 183 19.66 1.68 -16.38
C ASP A 183 19.23 2.25 -15.02
N GLY A 184 17.94 2.60 -14.85
CA GLY A 184 17.36 2.99 -13.56
C GLY A 184 17.48 1.91 -12.47
N LEU A 185 17.60 0.63 -12.84
CA LEU A 185 17.82 -0.47 -11.88
C LEU A 185 19.22 -0.44 -11.25
N SER A 186 20.21 0.19 -11.90
CA SER A 186 21.58 0.26 -11.38
C SER A 186 21.66 0.89 -9.98
N ALA A 187 20.75 1.81 -9.67
CA ALA A 187 20.64 2.47 -8.37
C ALA A 187 20.31 1.51 -7.22
N LEU A 188 19.82 0.30 -7.51
CA LEU A 188 19.48 -0.72 -6.51
C LEU A 188 20.65 -1.64 -6.18
N GLY A 189 21.69 -1.71 -7.03
CA GLY A 189 22.82 -2.63 -6.85
C GLY A 189 22.44 -4.12 -6.90
N THR A 190 21.20 -4.46 -7.26
CA THR A 190 20.68 -5.82 -7.31
C THR A 190 19.65 -5.99 -8.43
N ARG A 191 19.37 -7.24 -8.80
CA ARG A 191 18.40 -7.63 -9.84
C ARG A 191 17.28 -8.49 -9.24
N GLY A 192 16.16 -8.55 -9.96
CA GLY A 192 14.92 -9.19 -9.49
C GLY A 192 14.37 -10.22 -10.45
N ASP A 193 13.46 -11.04 -9.92
CA ASP A 193 12.55 -11.87 -10.71
C ASP A 193 11.42 -11.04 -11.32
N VAL A 194 11.05 -9.95 -10.65
CA VAL A 194 10.18 -8.87 -11.14
C VAL A 194 10.95 -7.56 -11.01
N GLU A 195 10.90 -6.72 -12.02
CA GLU A 195 11.65 -5.46 -12.08
C GLU A 195 10.76 -4.32 -12.57
N VAL A 196 10.89 -3.15 -11.95
CA VAL A 196 10.13 -1.96 -12.28
C VAL A 196 11.08 -0.78 -12.38
N VAL A 197 10.93 0.01 -13.44
CA VAL A 197 11.51 1.35 -13.53
C VAL A 197 10.42 2.31 -13.95
N ALA A 198 10.33 3.46 -13.30
CA ALA A 198 9.47 4.57 -13.67
C ALA A 198 10.29 5.86 -13.69
N ALA A 199 10.35 6.54 -14.83
CA ALA A 199 11.01 7.82 -15.01
C ALA A 199 9.98 8.82 -15.52
N ILE A 200 9.35 9.56 -14.59
CA ILE A 200 8.23 10.45 -14.87
C ILE A 200 8.77 11.89 -14.99
N PRO A 201 8.73 12.52 -16.17
CA PRO A 201 9.32 13.83 -16.44
C PRO A 201 8.41 15.00 -16.00
N VAL A 202 7.77 14.91 -14.84
CA VAL A 202 6.91 15.99 -14.30
C VAL A 202 7.70 16.81 -13.27
N GLY A 203 7.79 18.12 -13.47
CA GLY A 203 8.50 19.04 -12.56
C GLY A 203 10.02 18.76 -12.53
N LYS A 204 10.58 18.51 -11.33
CA LYS A 204 11.99 18.10 -11.16
C LYS A 204 12.30 16.70 -11.71
N GLY A 205 11.27 15.96 -12.13
CA GLY A 205 11.37 14.56 -12.54
C GLY A 205 11.36 13.65 -11.31
N ILE A 206 10.47 12.65 -11.30
CA ILE A 206 10.46 11.60 -10.29
C ILE A 206 10.97 10.33 -10.96
N SER A 207 12.00 9.72 -10.40
CA SER A 207 12.47 8.41 -10.85
C SER A 207 12.32 7.38 -9.74
N ALA A 208 11.67 6.26 -10.03
CA ALA A 208 11.57 5.13 -9.14
C ALA A 208 12.13 3.87 -9.82
N ALA A 209 12.78 3.03 -9.04
CA ALA A 209 13.18 1.70 -9.47
C ALA A 209 12.87 0.70 -8.35
N GLY A 210 12.47 -0.51 -8.73
CA GLY A 210 12.18 -1.57 -7.77
C GLY A 210 12.45 -2.95 -8.34
N VAL A 211 12.83 -3.87 -7.46
CA VAL A 211 12.96 -5.29 -7.77
C VAL A 211 12.23 -6.12 -6.73
N MET A 212 11.66 -7.24 -7.17
CA MET A 212 11.17 -8.29 -6.28
C MET A 212 11.98 -9.56 -6.53
N GLN A 213 12.52 -10.12 -5.46
CA GLN A 213 13.22 -11.40 -5.44
C GLN A 213 12.30 -12.43 -4.81
N LEU A 214 11.95 -13.45 -5.58
CA LEU A 214 11.02 -14.48 -5.15
C LEU A 214 11.80 -15.69 -4.62
N ALA A 215 11.32 -16.25 -3.53
CA ALA A 215 11.71 -17.54 -3.00
C ALA A 215 10.44 -18.33 -2.65
N ARG A 216 10.61 -19.60 -2.29
CA ARG A 216 9.45 -20.42 -1.93
C ARG A 216 8.76 -19.82 -0.69
N GLY A 217 7.50 -19.42 -0.82
CA GLY A 217 6.71 -18.74 0.21
C GLY A 217 7.36 -17.48 0.77
N ASN A 218 8.24 -16.81 0.03
CA ASN A 218 8.89 -15.57 0.48
C ASN A 218 9.08 -14.61 -0.71
N VAL A 219 8.84 -13.33 -0.45
CA VAL A 219 9.12 -12.24 -1.39
C VAL A 219 9.92 -11.17 -0.66
N VAL A 220 11.03 -10.75 -1.26
CA VAL A 220 11.78 -9.56 -0.83
C VAL A 220 11.71 -8.51 -1.92
N MET A 221 11.20 -7.33 -1.58
CA MET A 221 11.14 -6.16 -2.44
C MET A 221 12.20 -5.16 -2.02
N ARG A 222 12.90 -4.57 -2.99
CA ARG A 222 13.82 -3.45 -2.78
C ARG A 222 13.52 -2.37 -3.79
N GLY A 223 13.59 -1.12 -3.39
CA GLY A 223 13.36 -0.03 -4.31
C GLY A 223 13.95 1.29 -3.87
N THR A 224 13.96 2.21 -4.82
CA THR A 224 14.37 3.60 -4.60
C THR A 224 13.39 4.54 -5.29
N VAL A 225 13.21 5.71 -4.70
CA VAL A 225 12.47 6.83 -5.28
C VAL A 225 13.36 8.06 -5.15
N SER A 226 13.64 8.74 -6.26
CA SER A 226 14.45 9.96 -6.33
C SER A 226 13.61 11.11 -6.89
N GLY A 227 14.02 12.35 -6.63
CA GLY A 227 13.29 13.56 -7.05
C GLY A 227 12.13 13.92 -6.11
N LEU A 228 12.16 13.46 -4.86
CA LEU A 228 11.18 13.84 -3.85
C LEU A 228 11.26 15.36 -3.55
N SER A 229 10.12 15.97 -3.27
CA SER A 229 10.10 17.38 -2.86
C SER A 229 10.79 17.54 -1.49
N SER A 230 11.44 18.69 -1.28
CA SER A 230 12.10 19.00 -0.01
C SER A 230 11.14 18.97 1.17
N GLN A 231 9.85 19.25 0.94
CA GLN A 231 8.80 19.17 1.96
C GLN A 231 8.58 17.72 2.42
N VAL A 232 8.43 16.77 1.49
CA VAL A 232 8.28 15.34 1.81
C VAL A 232 9.55 14.81 2.49
N GLY A 233 10.72 15.21 1.99
CA GLY A 233 12.00 14.92 2.63
C GLY A 233 12.01 15.43 4.08
N SER A 234 11.69 16.70 4.33
CA SER A 234 11.74 17.31 5.67
C SER A 234 10.75 16.72 6.68
N MET A 235 9.56 16.29 6.25
CA MET A 235 8.56 15.70 7.15
C MET A 235 8.93 14.28 7.60
N LEU A 236 9.68 13.56 6.77
CA LEU A 236 10.02 12.15 7.00
C LEU A 236 11.48 11.94 7.42
N LYS A 237 12.35 12.93 7.21
CA LYS A 237 13.77 12.90 7.57
C LYS A 237 13.95 13.21 9.06
N GLY A 238 13.49 12.28 9.90
CA GLY A 238 13.92 12.18 11.29
C GLY A 238 15.31 11.56 11.42
N ALA A 239 15.80 11.43 12.66
CA ALA A 239 17.00 10.66 12.94
C ALA A 239 16.82 9.21 12.45
N GLN A 240 17.77 8.71 11.68
CA GLN A 240 17.79 7.32 11.21
C GLN A 240 18.67 6.52 12.16
N ILE A 241 18.13 5.45 12.72
CA ILE A 241 18.87 4.57 13.63
C ILE A 241 18.70 3.11 13.21
N LYS A 242 19.63 2.28 13.67
CA LYS A 242 19.52 0.82 13.58
C LYS A 242 18.53 0.32 14.62
N ALA A 243 17.89 -0.81 14.33
CA ALA A 243 17.06 -1.47 15.31
C ALA A 243 17.89 -1.97 16.50
N ARG A 244 17.33 -1.89 17.70
CA ARG A 244 17.90 -2.56 18.88
C ARG A 244 17.55 -4.04 18.78
N THR A 245 18.57 -4.89 18.65
CA THR A 245 18.41 -6.33 18.51
C THR A 245 19.43 -7.09 19.35
N ASP A 246 19.09 -8.33 19.71
CA ASP A 246 19.95 -9.27 20.41
C ASP A 246 19.67 -10.70 19.90
N ALA A 247 20.31 -11.70 20.51
CA ALA A 247 20.19 -13.11 20.10
C ALA A 247 18.77 -13.70 20.31
N THR A 248 17.90 -13.01 21.03
CA THR A 248 16.53 -13.41 21.32
C THR A 248 15.49 -12.65 20.50
N THR A 249 15.87 -11.65 19.69
CA THR A 249 14.89 -10.82 18.96
C THR A 249 14.03 -11.64 18.00
N ALA A 250 12.72 -11.67 18.24
CA ALA A 250 11.69 -12.18 17.32
C ALA A 250 10.97 -11.06 16.56
N GLY A 251 10.98 -9.83 17.09
CA GLY A 251 10.47 -8.67 16.39
C GLY A 251 11.08 -7.37 16.90
N PHE A 252 11.12 -6.35 16.05
CA PHE A 252 11.56 -5.02 16.39
C PHE A 252 10.83 -3.95 15.57
N GLY A 253 10.95 -2.70 16.01
CA GLY A 253 10.49 -1.52 15.29
C GLY A 253 11.35 -0.29 15.57
N VAL A 254 11.44 0.60 14.60
CA VAL A 254 12.03 1.94 14.70
C VAL A 254 11.07 2.91 14.03
N ILE A 255 10.66 3.96 14.73
CA ILE A 255 9.76 4.98 14.20
C ILE A 255 10.30 6.37 14.55
N GLY A 256 10.76 7.11 13.53
CA GLY A 256 11.19 8.50 13.67
C GLY A 256 10.00 9.47 13.77
N ILE A 257 9.35 9.58 14.93
CA ILE A 257 8.19 10.46 15.15
C ILE A 257 8.54 11.92 15.50
N GLY A 258 9.82 12.22 15.77
CA GLY A 258 10.26 13.53 16.26
C GLY A 258 9.78 14.72 15.40
N PRO A 259 10.02 14.74 14.07
CA PRO A 259 9.55 15.83 13.21
C PRO A 259 8.03 16.03 13.24
N MET A 260 7.27 14.94 13.32
CA MET A 260 5.81 14.99 13.40
C MET A 260 5.38 15.61 14.74
N MET A 261 5.93 15.10 15.84
CA MET A 261 5.58 15.53 17.20
C MET A 261 6.06 16.94 17.53
N ALA A 262 7.12 17.43 16.88
CA ALA A 262 7.59 18.81 17.04
C ALA A 262 6.56 19.85 16.58
N SER A 263 5.64 19.46 15.70
CA SER A 263 4.56 20.33 15.19
C SER A 263 3.26 20.23 16.01
N ALA A 264 3.26 19.48 17.11
CA ALA A 264 2.08 19.23 17.90
C ALA A 264 1.51 20.54 18.52
N PRO A 265 0.18 20.74 18.47
CA PRO A 265 -0.46 21.90 19.08
C PRO A 265 -0.36 21.85 20.62
N PRO A 266 -0.41 23.00 21.31
CA PRO A 266 -0.37 23.08 22.78
C PRO A 266 -1.72 22.68 23.41
N LEU A 267 -2.21 21.49 23.08
CA LEU A 267 -3.45 20.95 23.63
C LEU A 267 -3.18 20.39 25.03
N PRO A 268 -3.95 20.79 26.07
CA PRO A 268 -3.80 20.22 27.40
C PRO A 268 -4.15 18.74 27.38
N ILE A 269 -3.29 17.91 27.98
CA ILE A 269 -3.51 16.46 28.11
C ILE A 269 -3.87 16.12 29.55
N VAL A 270 -3.04 16.56 30.49
CA VAL A 270 -3.28 16.53 31.94
C VAL A 270 -2.91 17.89 32.50
N ALA A 271 -3.23 18.14 33.77
CA ALA A 271 -2.88 19.40 34.43
C ALA A 271 -1.37 19.68 34.31
N GLY A 272 -1.02 20.81 33.68
CA GLY A 272 0.38 21.25 33.55
C GLY A 272 1.18 20.61 32.41
N VAL A 273 0.60 19.73 31.59
CA VAL A 273 1.28 19.12 30.44
C VAL A 273 0.43 19.24 29.17
N THR A 274 1.03 19.79 28.12
CA THR A 274 0.43 19.84 26.79
C THR A 274 1.04 18.82 25.83
N LEU A 275 0.33 18.53 24.74
CA LEU A 275 0.84 17.70 23.66
C LEU A 275 2.12 18.30 23.02
N ALA A 276 2.21 19.63 22.96
CA ALA A 276 3.41 20.32 22.50
C ALA A 276 4.61 20.08 23.44
N ASP A 277 4.40 20.01 24.76
CA ASP A 277 5.48 19.75 25.73
C ASP A 277 6.03 18.33 25.58
N LEU A 278 5.13 17.34 25.45
CA LEU A 278 5.53 15.96 25.15
C LEU A 278 6.26 15.88 23.80
N GLY A 279 5.73 16.53 22.77
CA GLY A 279 6.31 16.48 21.44
C GLY A 279 7.72 17.08 21.36
N LYS A 280 7.94 18.21 22.05
CA LYS A 280 9.27 18.83 22.18
C LYS A 280 10.25 18.00 23.01
N SER A 281 9.75 17.20 23.96
CA SER A 281 10.61 16.36 24.80
C SER A 281 11.25 15.22 24.00
N ILE A 282 10.60 14.70 22.95
CA ILE A 282 11.10 13.54 22.18
C ILE A 282 12.44 13.87 21.51
N SER A 283 13.50 13.15 21.89
CA SER A 283 14.88 13.43 21.46
C SER A 283 15.41 12.43 20.43
N GLY A 284 14.64 11.39 20.08
CA GLY A 284 15.06 10.38 19.14
C GLY A 284 13.93 9.45 18.68
N PRO A 285 14.24 8.48 17.80
CA PRO A 285 13.25 7.54 17.29
C PRO A 285 12.73 6.61 18.39
N VAL A 286 11.45 6.28 18.30
CA VAL A 286 10.84 5.25 19.15
C VAL A 286 11.35 3.89 18.71
N THR A 287 11.85 3.08 19.64
CA THR A 287 12.26 1.71 19.36
C THR A 287 11.32 0.72 20.03
N LEU A 288 11.02 -0.37 19.34
CA LEU A 288 10.28 -1.53 19.82
C LEU A 288 11.18 -2.76 19.73
N HIS A 289 11.17 -3.60 20.75
CA HIS A 289 11.79 -4.92 20.75
C HIS A 289 10.82 -5.94 21.35
N ILE A 290 10.78 -7.12 20.74
CA ILE A 290 10.01 -8.27 21.22
C ILE A 290 10.94 -9.50 21.18
N PRO A 291 11.28 -10.08 22.33
CA PRO A 291 12.05 -11.30 22.40
C PRO A 291 11.21 -12.52 22.01
N ALA A 292 11.88 -13.56 21.53
CA ALA A 292 11.29 -14.81 21.10
C ALA A 292 10.78 -15.63 22.28
N GLY A 293 9.67 -16.33 22.05
CA GLY A 293 9.08 -17.29 22.99
C GLY A 293 8.38 -16.66 24.21
N VAL A 294 8.41 -15.34 24.36
CA VAL A 294 7.69 -14.62 25.41
C VAL A 294 7.00 -13.39 24.80
N LEU A 295 5.78 -13.11 25.22
CA LEU A 295 5.09 -11.87 24.85
C LEU A 295 5.54 -10.77 25.82
N ASP A 296 6.73 -10.23 25.60
CA ASP A 296 7.30 -9.14 26.40
C ASP A 296 7.65 -7.99 25.47
N VAL A 297 6.82 -6.96 25.47
CA VAL A 297 6.97 -5.81 24.58
C VAL A 297 7.84 -4.77 25.29
N ASP A 298 8.98 -4.38 24.72
CA ASP A 298 9.82 -3.28 25.22
C ASP A 298 9.83 -2.13 24.20
N ILE A 299 9.02 -1.11 24.45
CA ILE A 299 9.02 0.14 23.68
C ILE A 299 9.79 1.19 24.47
N ARG A 300 10.64 1.94 23.78
CA ARG A 300 11.45 3.02 24.35
C ARG A 300 11.29 4.28 23.54
N VAL A 301 10.98 5.37 24.22
CA VAL A 301 10.87 6.71 23.65
C VAL A 301 11.96 7.57 24.28
N PRO A 302 13.03 7.90 23.55
CA PRO A 302 14.06 8.81 24.04
C PRO A 302 13.47 10.21 24.26
N VAL A 303 13.74 10.79 25.43
CA VAL A 303 13.31 12.14 25.81
C VAL A 303 14.49 12.99 26.31
N SER A 304 14.51 14.26 25.93
CA SER A 304 15.47 15.26 26.38
C SER A 304 15.12 15.83 27.75
N ASP A 305 13.82 16.00 28.03
CA ASP A 305 13.27 16.33 29.34
C ASP A 305 12.22 15.27 29.74
N PRO A 306 12.48 14.44 30.75
CA PRO A 306 11.53 13.43 31.17
C PRO A 306 10.35 13.97 31.97
N LYS A 307 10.39 15.23 32.45
CA LYS A 307 9.36 15.77 33.37
C LYS A 307 7.95 15.74 32.78
N PRO A 308 7.69 16.21 31.53
CA PRO A 308 6.35 16.17 30.97
C PRO A 308 5.78 14.75 30.89
N ALA A 309 6.63 13.77 30.54
CA ALA A 309 6.23 12.37 30.48
C ALA A 309 6.02 11.76 31.88
N ALA A 310 6.87 12.11 32.86
CA ALA A 310 6.70 11.67 34.24
C ALA A 310 5.37 12.16 34.82
N THR A 311 5.04 13.44 34.64
CA THR A 311 3.76 14.01 35.08
C THR A 311 2.58 13.34 34.37
N LEU A 312 2.67 13.06 33.06
CA LEU A 312 1.63 12.32 32.35
C LEU A 312 1.41 10.91 32.94
N ILE A 313 2.49 10.21 33.27
CA ILE A 313 2.46 8.84 33.81
C ILE A 313 1.88 8.83 35.23
N GLU A 314 2.25 9.79 36.08
CA GLU A 314 1.67 10.00 37.42
C GLU A 314 0.15 10.24 37.36
N HIS A 315 -0.29 10.97 36.34
CA HIS A 315 -1.69 11.32 36.10
C HIS A 315 -2.38 10.38 35.10
N CYS A 316 -1.88 9.16 34.90
CA CYS A 316 -2.42 8.31 33.84
C CYS A 316 -3.89 7.90 34.05
N MET A 317 -4.37 7.92 35.29
CA MET A 317 -5.79 7.68 35.63
C MET A 317 -6.70 8.85 35.24
N ASP A 318 -6.15 10.03 34.98
CA ASP A 318 -6.91 11.19 34.52
C ASP A 318 -7.16 11.14 33.00
N LEU A 319 -6.46 10.25 32.28
CA LEU A 319 -6.65 10.02 30.86
C LEU A 319 -7.85 9.08 30.64
N PRO A 320 -8.96 9.52 30.03
CA PRO A 320 -10.18 8.72 29.92
C PRO A 320 -9.95 7.35 29.28
N ALA A 321 -9.09 7.28 28.25
CA ALA A 321 -8.78 6.02 27.57
C ALA A 321 -8.06 5.01 28.48
N LEU A 322 -7.14 5.47 29.32
CA LEU A 322 -6.39 4.61 30.23
C LEU A 322 -7.23 4.26 31.47
N ALA A 323 -7.99 5.23 32.01
CA ALA A 323 -8.92 5.01 33.11
C ALA A 323 -9.97 3.94 32.75
N ASN A 324 -10.56 4.03 31.56
CA ASN A 324 -11.53 3.04 31.07
C ASN A 324 -10.91 1.65 30.87
N ALA A 325 -9.61 1.59 30.62
CA ALA A 325 -8.84 0.35 30.54
C ALA A 325 -8.32 -0.14 31.90
N GLY A 326 -8.72 0.51 33.00
CA GLY A 326 -8.37 0.11 34.36
C GLY A 326 -6.94 0.46 34.76
N ALA A 327 -6.39 1.55 34.21
CA ALA A 327 -5.07 2.02 34.57
C ALA A 327 -4.98 2.37 36.06
N THR A 328 -3.84 2.04 36.68
CA THR A 328 -3.50 2.38 38.06
C THR A 328 -2.09 2.95 38.11
N TYR A 329 -1.79 3.79 39.10
CA TYR A 329 -0.44 4.31 39.30
C TYR A 329 0.13 3.83 40.65
N SER A 330 1.25 3.10 40.59
CA SER A 330 2.01 2.66 41.77
C SER A 330 3.46 2.42 41.42
N ASP A 331 4.36 2.41 42.42
CA ASP A 331 5.79 2.10 42.24
C ASP A 331 6.50 2.87 41.10
N GLY A 332 6.07 4.12 40.88
CA GLY A 332 6.62 4.98 39.82
C GLY A 332 6.31 4.48 38.40
N ALA A 333 5.19 3.80 38.20
CA ALA A 333 4.72 3.34 36.91
C ALA A 333 3.20 3.41 36.80
N CYS A 334 2.71 3.68 35.60
CA CYS A 334 1.32 3.48 35.27
C CYS A 334 1.13 2.04 34.77
N HIS A 335 0.30 1.27 35.47
CA HIS A 335 -0.01 -0.12 35.16
C HIS A 335 -1.33 -0.22 34.40
N LEU A 336 -1.30 -0.85 33.24
CA LEU A 336 -2.44 -1.11 32.38
C LEU A 336 -2.62 -2.62 32.26
N ASN A 337 -3.71 -3.15 32.81
CA ASN A 337 -4.05 -4.54 32.56
C ASN A 337 -4.69 -4.63 31.16
N VAL A 338 -4.24 -5.57 30.34
CA VAL A 338 -4.84 -5.87 29.05
C VAL A 338 -5.43 -7.29 29.13
N PRO A 339 -6.66 -7.45 29.66
CA PRO A 339 -7.24 -8.76 29.94
C PRO A 339 -7.29 -9.67 28.71
N THR A 340 -7.51 -9.09 27.54
CA THR A 340 -7.55 -9.82 26.26
C THR A 340 -6.22 -10.48 25.91
N LEU A 341 -5.10 -9.90 26.32
CA LEU A 341 -3.76 -10.45 26.10
C LEU A 341 -3.22 -11.22 27.32
N GLY A 342 -3.94 -11.22 28.45
CA GLY A 342 -3.44 -11.77 29.71
C GLY A 342 -2.14 -11.11 30.17
N TYR A 343 -1.95 -9.84 29.80
CA TYR A 343 -0.68 -9.15 29.91
C TYR A 343 -0.87 -7.79 30.57
N GLN A 344 0.01 -7.45 31.50
CA GLN A 344 0.09 -6.12 32.09
C GLN A 344 1.17 -5.32 31.36
N ILE A 345 0.81 -4.13 30.89
CA ILE A 345 1.72 -3.15 30.31
C ILE A 345 1.96 -2.07 31.36
N ASP A 346 3.22 -1.76 31.61
CA ASP A 346 3.65 -0.68 32.48
C ASP A 346 4.21 0.46 31.62
N LEU A 347 3.91 1.70 32.01
CA LEU A 347 4.53 2.91 31.46
C LEU A 347 5.34 3.56 32.58
N TRP A 348 6.63 3.80 32.36
CA TRP A 348 7.49 4.44 33.36
C TRP A 348 8.61 5.26 32.73
N VAL A 349 9.19 6.16 33.51
CA VAL A 349 10.41 6.89 33.12
C VAL A 349 11.63 6.15 33.67
N ASP A 350 12.61 5.90 32.80
CA ASP A 350 13.89 5.26 33.08
C ASP A 350 15.02 6.19 32.58
N GLY A 351 15.44 7.11 33.45
CA GLY A 351 16.40 8.16 33.09
C GLY A 351 15.85 9.10 32.00
N GLN A 352 16.41 9.00 30.80
CA GLN A 352 16.02 9.77 29.61
C GLN A 352 15.21 8.93 28.61
N GLU A 353 14.66 7.79 29.02
CA GLU A 353 13.74 6.99 28.20
C GLU A 353 12.38 6.90 28.90
N VAL A 354 11.30 7.15 28.17
CA VAL A 354 9.98 6.63 28.57
C VAL A 354 9.89 5.20 28.05
N ARG A 355 9.58 4.27 28.94
CA ARG A 355 9.50 2.85 28.63
C ARG A 355 8.06 2.38 28.75
N ILE A 356 7.64 1.54 27.79
CA ILE A 356 6.34 0.89 27.77
C ILE A 356 6.61 -0.60 27.61
N GLY A 357 6.22 -1.40 28.60
CA GLY A 357 6.54 -2.82 28.64
C GLY A 357 6.34 -3.39 30.03
N LYS A 358 7.06 -4.45 30.40
CA LYS A 358 6.96 -5.01 31.75
C LYS A 358 8.09 -4.50 32.66
N LYS A 359 7.75 -3.82 33.75
CA LYS A 359 8.73 -3.32 34.73
C LYS A 359 9.18 -4.44 35.68
N GLY A 360 10.49 -4.58 35.88
CA GLY A 360 11.10 -5.41 36.95
C GLY A 360 11.06 -6.95 36.81
N ALA A 361 10.25 -7.53 35.91
CA ALA A 361 10.08 -8.98 35.78
C ALA A 361 9.93 -9.46 34.32
N ALA A 362 10.74 -8.89 33.42
CA ALA A 362 10.82 -9.30 32.03
C ALA A 362 11.32 -10.75 31.92
N LYS A 363 10.61 -11.60 31.18
CA LYS A 363 11.03 -13.01 31.03
C LYS A 363 12.15 -13.07 29.98
N PRO A 364 13.26 -13.80 30.24
CA PRO A 364 14.29 -13.95 29.23
C PRO A 364 13.72 -14.67 28.00
N GLY A 365 13.92 -14.07 26.83
CA GLY A 365 13.58 -14.69 25.55
C GLY A 365 14.41 -15.94 25.27
N VAL A 366 13.97 -16.73 24.31
CA VAL A 366 14.75 -17.86 23.79
C VAL A 366 15.59 -17.45 22.59
N ALA A 367 16.80 -17.98 22.45
CA ALA A 367 17.61 -17.69 21.27
C ALA A 367 16.96 -18.30 20.01
N VAL A 368 16.63 -17.44 19.04
CA VAL A 368 16.13 -17.80 17.70
C VAL A 368 16.83 -16.88 16.71
N PRO A 369 17.65 -17.40 15.80
CA PRO A 369 18.32 -16.57 14.81
C PRO A 369 17.31 -15.76 13.99
N MET A 370 17.63 -14.50 13.71
CA MET A 370 16.92 -13.74 12.69
C MET A 370 17.12 -14.41 11.33
N THR A 371 16.18 -14.19 10.42
CA THR A 371 16.43 -14.54 9.01
C THR A 371 17.46 -13.55 8.45
N LYS A 372 18.11 -13.89 7.32
CA LYS A 372 19.07 -12.97 6.69
C LYS A 372 18.46 -11.62 6.32
N ILE A 373 17.19 -11.61 5.91
CA ILE A 373 16.48 -10.37 5.59
C ILE A 373 16.12 -9.58 6.86
N GLY A 374 15.78 -10.26 7.96
CA GLY A 374 15.61 -9.63 9.28
C GLY A 374 16.89 -8.95 9.76
N GLU A 375 18.04 -9.59 9.59
CA GLU A 375 19.34 -8.98 9.90
C GLU A 375 19.67 -7.78 9.01
N GLU A 376 19.39 -7.86 7.70
CA GLU A 376 19.57 -6.76 6.75
C GLU A 376 18.73 -5.54 7.17
N ILE A 377 17.45 -5.76 7.48
CA ILE A 377 16.54 -4.71 7.98
C ILE A 377 17.05 -4.16 9.32
N ALA A 378 17.47 -5.00 10.26
CA ALA A 378 17.96 -4.56 11.57
C ALA A 378 19.21 -3.68 11.47
N LYS A 379 20.11 -3.99 10.53
CA LYS A 379 21.37 -3.25 10.27
C LYS A 379 21.14 -1.97 9.47
N THR A 380 19.97 -1.79 8.87
CA THR A 380 19.63 -0.60 8.09
C THR A 380 19.40 0.57 9.04
N GLU A 381 20.17 1.65 8.87
CA GLU A 381 19.84 2.94 9.47
C GLU A 381 18.61 3.49 8.77
N ALA A 382 17.47 3.39 9.43
CA ALA A 382 16.18 3.66 8.82
C ALA A 382 15.46 4.77 9.57
N ALA A 383 14.72 5.60 8.83
CA ALA A 383 13.75 6.51 9.42
C ALA A 383 12.56 5.72 10.00
N PHE A 384 12.22 4.62 9.32
CA PHE A 384 11.20 3.67 9.75
C PHE A 384 11.70 2.27 9.46
N SER A 385 11.67 1.39 10.46
CA SER A 385 11.83 -0.03 10.21
C SER A 385 10.95 -0.85 11.13
N PHE A 386 10.58 -2.03 10.67
CA PHE A 386 9.95 -3.04 11.47
C PHE A 386 10.31 -4.40 10.93
N TRP A 387 10.35 -5.39 11.80
CA TRP A 387 10.48 -6.77 11.39
C TRP A 387 9.90 -7.64 12.47
N GLY A 388 9.34 -8.76 12.07
CA GLY A 388 8.77 -9.74 12.96
C GLY A 388 8.76 -11.09 12.31
N ARG A 389 9.11 -12.12 13.07
CA ARG A 389 8.90 -13.52 12.70
C ARG A 389 8.15 -14.26 13.79
N GLY A 390 7.37 -15.25 13.41
CA GLY A 390 6.60 -16.02 14.37
C GLY A 390 5.43 -16.77 13.75
N THR A 391 4.52 -17.20 14.60
CA THR A 391 3.23 -17.72 14.16
C THR A 391 2.18 -17.38 15.19
N VAL A 392 0.99 -16.98 14.72
CA VAL A 392 -0.17 -16.77 15.58
C VAL A 392 -0.68 -18.07 16.22
N MET A 393 -0.26 -19.23 15.70
CA MET A 393 -0.58 -20.56 16.24
C MET A 393 0.29 -20.94 17.45
N GLY A 394 1.16 -20.05 17.94
CA GLY A 394 1.90 -20.27 19.17
C GLY A 394 0.97 -20.30 20.39
N GLN A 395 1.50 -20.71 21.55
CA GLN A 395 0.74 -20.63 22.80
C GLN A 395 0.40 -19.17 23.11
N MET A 396 -0.90 -18.84 23.12
CA MET A 396 -1.40 -17.56 23.60
C MET A 396 -1.33 -17.57 25.14
N PRO A 397 -0.94 -16.45 25.80
CA PRO A 397 -0.89 -16.38 27.26
C PRO A 397 -2.26 -16.61 27.90
N THR A 398 -3.32 -16.15 27.23
CA THR A 398 -4.72 -16.35 27.62
C THR A 398 -5.46 -17.13 26.54
N PRO A 399 -6.25 -18.13 26.94
CA PRO A 399 -7.29 -18.69 26.09
C PRO A 399 -8.16 -17.59 25.48
N MET A 400 -8.47 -17.70 24.19
CA MET A 400 -9.54 -16.86 23.65
C MET A 400 -10.86 -17.23 24.36
N PRO A 401 -11.70 -16.24 24.69
CA PRO A 401 -12.99 -16.52 25.30
C PRO A 401 -13.80 -17.42 24.36
N GLU A 402 -14.46 -18.43 24.94
CA GLU A 402 -15.37 -19.28 24.19
C GLU A 402 -16.51 -18.41 23.64
N MET A 403 -16.65 -18.38 22.32
CA MET A 403 -17.77 -17.71 21.66
C MET A 403 -18.77 -18.77 21.18
N PRO A 404 -20.07 -18.62 21.49
CA PRO A 404 -21.11 -19.56 21.03
C PRO A 404 -21.17 -19.64 19.50
N THR A 405 -20.91 -18.53 18.82
CA THR A 405 -20.78 -18.42 17.38
C THR A 405 -19.65 -17.46 17.04
N VAL A 406 -18.75 -17.89 16.15
CA VAL A 406 -17.67 -17.02 15.65
C VAL A 406 -18.12 -16.45 14.29
N PRO A 407 -18.12 -15.12 14.10
CA PRO A 407 -18.42 -14.53 12.80
C PRO A 407 -17.47 -15.04 11.72
N THR A 408 -17.99 -15.26 10.51
CA THR A 408 -17.18 -15.73 9.37
C THR A 408 -16.01 -14.79 9.09
N GLU A 409 -16.19 -13.49 9.26
CA GLU A 409 -15.15 -12.47 9.10
C GLU A 409 -13.97 -12.69 10.04
N ALA A 410 -14.23 -13.09 11.29
CA ALA A 410 -13.19 -13.40 12.26
C ALA A 410 -12.45 -14.69 11.89
N LEU A 411 -13.16 -15.74 11.43
CA LEU A 411 -12.54 -16.98 10.95
C LEU A 411 -11.64 -16.71 9.72
N MET A 412 -12.10 -15.89 8.78
CA MET A 412 -11.32 -15.46 7.61
C MET A 412 -10.07 -14.68 8.02
N MET A 413 -10.18 -13.75 8.97
CA MET A 413 -9.05 -12.98 9.50
C MET A 413 -8.01 -13.91 10.14
N ILE A 414 -8.44 -14.83 11.02
CA ILE A 414 -7.56 -15.81 11.68
C ILE A 414 -6.86 -16.67 10.63
N ARG A 415 -7.57 -17.15 9.61
CA ARG A 415 -6.97 -17.91 8.51
C ARG A 415 -5.92 -17.07 7.75
N GLY A 416 -6.24 -15.83 7.42
CA GLY A 416 -5.36 -14.93 6.68
C GLY A 416 -4.08 -14.59 7.44
N ILE A 417 -4.15 -14.36 8.76
CA ILE A 417 -2.95 -14.09 9.56
C ILE A 417 -2.17 -15.37 9.90
N SER A 418 -2.83 -16.53 9.96
CA SER A 418 -2.18 -17.83 10.22
C SER A 418 -1.21 -18.27 9.13
N VAL A 419 -1.38 -17.79 7.90
CA VAL A 419 -0.44 -18.11 6.80
C VAL A 419 0.80 -17.23 6.79
N LEU A 420 0.85 -16.15 7.60
CA LEU A 420 2.00 -15.25 7.71
C LEU A 420 2.98 -15.76 8.77
N ASN A 421 4.27 -15.79 8.43
CA ASN A 421 5.34 -16.20 9.35
C ASN A 421 6.42 -15.16 9.54
N GLU A 422 6.60 -14.25 8.59
CA GLU A 422 7.48 -13.11 8.78
C GLU A 422 7.02 -11.94 7.92
N LEU A 423 7.17 -10.75 8.49
CA LEU A 423 6.82 -9.48 7.86
C LEU A 423 7.86 -8.45 8.30
N GLY A 424 8.39 -7.69 7.36
CA GLY A 424 9.35 -6.64 7.68
C GLY A 424 9.45 -5.58 6.62
N GLY A 425 9.88 -4.40 7.01
CA GLY A 425 10.12 -3.27 6.14
C GLY A 425 11.16 -2.32 6.73
N ALA A 426 11.90 -1.66 5.86
CA ALA A 426 12.76 -0.53 6.21
C ALA A 426 12.61 0.56 5.16
N VAL A 427 12.62 1.81 5.62
CA VAL A 427 12.63 3.01 4.77
C VAL A 427 13.75 3.92 5.28
N ARG A 428 14.68 4.27 4.40
CA ARG A 428 15.78 5.19 4.68
C ARG A 428 15.85 6.30 3.64
N PHE A 429 16.31 7.48 4.05
CA PHE A 429 16.67 8.57 3.15
C PHE A 429 18.17 8.51 2.89
N ALA A 430 18.56 8.17 1.66
CA ALA A 430 19.96 8.16 1.22
C ALA A 430 20.46 9.58 0.92
N SER A 431 19.56 10.49 0.52
CA SER A 431 19.77 11.94 0.37
C SER A 431 18.45 12.69 0.64
N ASP A 432 18.44 14.02 0.53
CA ASP A 432 17.22 14.84 0.73
C ASP A 432 16.07 14.52 -0.23
N ASP A 433 16.42 14.01 -1.41
CA ASP A 433 15.51 13.74 -2.50
C ASP A 433 15.44 12.25 -2.88
N LYS A 434 16.25 11.38 -2.24
CA LYS A 434 16.32 9.94 -2.50
C LYS A 434 15.93 9.11 -1.28
N LEU A 435 14.85 8.35 -1.44
CA LEU A 435 14.38 7.32 -0.52
C LEU A 435 14.77 5.94 -1.04
N GLU A 436 15.09 5.04 -0.13
CA GLU A 436 15.29 3.62 -0.39
C GLU A 436 14.44 2.80 0.59
N PHE A 437 13.89 1.70 0.09
CA PHE A 437 13.08 0.81 0.90
C PHE A 437 13.41 -0.66 0.67
N ILE A 438 13.20 -1.44 1.73
CA ILE A 438 13.23 -2.90 1.74
C ILE A 438 11.91 -3.35 2.33
N TYR A 439 11.30 -4.39 1.78
CA TYR A 439 10.11 -5.01 2.33
C TYR A 439 10.16 -6.52 2.13
N THR A 440 9.70 -7.29 3.11
CA THR A 440 9.69 -8.75 3.05
C THR A 440 8.40 -9.31 3.62
N VAL A 441 7.92 -10.38 2.97
CA VAL A 441 6.85 -11.24 3.49
C VAL A 441 7.28 -12.67 3.33
N ARG A 442 7.12 -13.47 4.38
CA ARG A 442 7.27 -14.92 4.35
C ARG A 442 6.02 -15.60 4.91
N THR A 443 5.64 -16.69 4.29
CA THR A 443 4.44 -17.45 4.60
C THR A 443 4.72 -18.91 4.90
N ILE A 444 3.66 -19.62 5.29
CA ILE A 444 3.73 -21.05 5.60
C ILE A 444 4.25 -21.87 4.42
N TRP A 445 4.05 -21.41 3.17
CA TRP A 445 4.54 -22.09 1.97
C TRP A 445 6.06 -22.15 1.86
N SER A 446 6.80 -21.39 2.68
CA SER A 446 8.26 -21.56 2.82
C SER A 446 8.66 -22.91 3.42
N ASN A 447 7.71 -23.64 4.00
CA ASN A 447 7.89 -24.99 4.53
C ASN A 447 7.73 -26.08 3.47
N PRO A 448 8.21 -27.31 3.74
CA PRO A 448 7.88 -28.50 2.95
C PRO A 448 6.36 -28.72 2.81
N ASP A 449 5.93 -29.33 1.70
CA ASP A 449 4.50 -29.50 1.37
C ASP A 449 3.72 -30.27 2.46
N ASP A 450 4.35 -31.24 3.12
CA ASP A 450 3.72 -32.02 4.18
C ASP A 450 3.50 -31.20 5.46
N VAL A 451 4.44 -30.30 5.79
CA VAL A 451 4.31 -29.34 6.89
C VAL A 451 3.22 -28.32 6.57
N VAL A 452 3.18 -27.79 5.35
CA VAL A 452 2.12 -26.88 4.88
C VAL A 452 0.74 -27.53 5.00
N ALA A 453 0.60 -28.77 4.54
CA ALA A 453 -0.67 -29.51 4.62
C ALA A 453 -1.15 -29.68 6.07
N LYS A 454 -0.23 -30.02 7.00
CA LYS A 454 -0.55 -30.12 8.43
C LYS A 454 -0.95 -28.78 9.03
N ILE A 455 -0.29 -27.69 8.65
CA ILE A 455 -0.63 -26.33 9.11
C ILE A 455 -2.02 -25.90 8.61
N ILE A 456 -2.32 -26.11 7.32
CA ILE A 456 -3.64 -25.75 6.75
C ILE A 456 -4.77 -26.53 7.44
N ALA A 457 -4.50 -27.76 7.89
CA ALA A 457 -5.46 -28.57 8.64
C ALA A 457 -5.79 -28.00 10.04
N ILE A 458 -5.00 -27.07 10.57
CA ILE A 458 -5.37 -26.31 11.77
C ILE A 458 -6.46 -25.31 11.35
N THR A 459 -7.69 -25.52 11.83
CA THR A 459 -8.83 -24.68 11.48
C THR A 459 -8.91 -23.46 12.40
N PRO A 460 -9.52 -22.34 11.97
CA PRO A 460 -9.67 -21.16 12.83
C PRO A 460 -10.44 -21.44 14.12
N GLU A 461 -11.38 -22.40 14.12
CA GLU A 461 -12.13 -22.82 15.31
C GLU A 461 -11.23 -23.43 16.39
N MET A 462 -10.10 -24.04 15.99
CA MET A 462 -9.14 -24.60 16.95
C MET A 462 -8.48 -23.54 17.83
N PHE A 463 -8.51 -22.27 17.42
CA PHE A 463 -8.01 -21.17 18.23
C PHE A 463 -8.94 -20.85 19.41
N PHE A 464 -10.26 -20.98 19.22
CA PHE A 464 -11.26 -20.68 20.25
C PHE A 464 -11.45 -21.80 21.28
N ASN A 465 -11.02 -23.02 20.95
CA ASN A 465 -11.04 -24.16 21.86
C ASN A 465 -9.65 -24.55 22.39
N ASN A 466 -8.66 -23.66 22.22
CA ASN A 466 -7.27 -23.83 22.67
C ASN A 466 -6.51 -25.03 22.09
N LYS A 467 -6.95 -25.62 20.97
CA LYS A 467 -6.28 -26.78 20.34
C LYS A 467 -5.27 -26.39 19.26
N ALA A 468 -5.33 -25.16 18.73
CA ALA A 468 -4.44 -24.71 17.66
C ALA A 468 -2.96 -24.77 18.11
N GLY A 469 -2.68 -24.33 19.33
CA GLY A 469 -1.32 -24.34 19.91
C GLY A 469 -0.73 -25.74 20.04
N ASP A 470 -1.52 -26.70 20.51
CA ASP A 470 -1.08 -28.10 20.67
C ASP A 470 -0.82 -28.77 19.31
N ALA A 471 -1.71 -28.53 18.34
CA ALA A 471 -1.52 -29.03 16.98
C ALA A 471 -0.27 -28.43 16.32
N ALA A 472 -0.07 -27.12 16.45
CA ALA A 472 1.11 -26.44 15.94
C ALA A 472 2.40 -26.94 16.62
N LYS A 473 2.37 -27.15 17.93
CA LYS A 473 3.48 -27.74 18.68
C LYS A 473 3.87 -29.11 18.13
N ALA A 474 2.90 -30.00 17.94
CA ALA A 474 3.14 -31.34 17.40
C ALA A 474 3.77 -31.30 15.99
N ILE A 475 3.35 -30.35 15.14
CA ILE A 475 3.96 -30.16 13.82
C ILE A 475 5.40 -29.68 13.94
N ALA A 476 5.66 -28.69 14.79
CA ALA A 476 7.00 -28.15 15.01
C ALA A 476 7.97 -29.22 15.55
N GLU A 477 7.53 -30.03 16.52
CA GLU A 477 8.31 -31.13 17.10
C GLU A 477 8.57 -32.26 16.09
N ALA A 478 7.59 -32.56 15.22
CA ALA A 478 7.77 -33.56 14.17
C ALA A 478 8.66 -33.08 13.02
N SER A 479 8.93 -31.77 12.90
CA SER A 479 9.69 -31.17 11.80
C SER A 479 10.66 -30.08 12.30
N PRO A 480 11.63 -30.40 13.19
CA PRO A 480 12.44 -29.40 13.89
C PRO A 480 13.37 -28.58 12.97
N GLY A 481 13.70 -29.09 11.78
CA GLY A 481 14.47 -28.37 10.76
C GLY A 481 13.62 -27.50 9.82
N SER A 482 12.30 -27.46 10.00
CA SER A 482 11.41 -26.63 9.17
C SER A 482 11.44 -25.16 9.61
N PRO A 483 11.23 -24.21 8.67
CA PRO A 483 11.03 -22.81 9.03
C PRO A 483 9.94 -22.60 10.08
N PHE A 484 8.84 -23.36 9.99
CA PHE A 484 7.72 -23.32 10.93
C PHE A 484 8.13 -23.67 12.36
N ALA A 485 9.03 -24.64 12.57
CA ALA A 485 9.50 -24.96 13.92
C ALA A 485 10.26 -23.77 14.55
N ALA A 486 11.07 -23.06 13.77
CA ALA A 486 11.73 -21.84 14.23
C ALA A 486 10.73 -20.69 14.49
N ASP A 487 9.72 -20.56 13.65
CA ASP A 487 8.66 -19.55 13.80
C ASP A 487 7.74 -19.86 15.01
N PHE A 488 7.45 -21.13 15.28
CA PHE A 488 6.75 -21.58 16.49
C PHE A 488 7.56 -21.28 17.75
N LYS A 489 8.88 -21.53 17.72
CA LYS A 489 9.79 -21.17 18.82
C LYS A 489 9.91 -19.65 19.02
N ALA A 490 9.85 -18.87 17.94
CA ALA A 490 9.80 -17.40 18.02
C ALA A 490 8.51 -16.90 18.70
N GLY A 491 7.41 -17.66 18.56
CA GLY A 491 6.13 -17.40 19.23
C GLY A 491 5.24 -16.41 18.47
N THR A 492 4.13 -16.02 19.10
CA THR A 492 3.15 -15.09 18.53
C THR A 492 3.64 -13.64 18.54
N GLY A 493 4.43 -13.27 19.57
CA GLY A 493 4.86 -11.91 19.82
C GLY A 493 5.68 -11.27 18.70
N GLY A 494 6.54 -12.03 18.01
CA GLY A 494 7.39 -11.46 16.96
C GLY A 494 6.58 -10.82 15.81
N LEU A 495 5.44 -11.40 15.42
CA LEU A 495 4.56 -10.82 14.39
C LEU A 495 3.76 -9.59 14.88
N MET A 496 3.70 -9.34 16.19
CA MET A 496 3.05 -8.13 16.73
C MET A 496 3.85 -6.86 16.46
N ALA A 497 5.18 -6.96 16.32
CA ALA A 497 6.02 -5.79 16.08
C ALA A 497 5.67 -5.09 14.74
N PRO A 498 5.62 -5.80 13.59
CA PRO A 498 5.13 -5.22 12.34
C PRO A 498 3.73 -4.60 12.46
N MET A 499 2.80 -5.25 13.15
CA MET A 499 1.43 -4.75 13.32
C MET A 499 1.38 -3.45 14.13
N ALA A 500 2.16 -3.35 15.20
CA ALA A 500 2.25 -2.15 16.02
C ALA A 500 2.81 -0.96 15.22
N VAL A 501 3.91 -1.16 14.49
CA VAL A 501 4.51 -0.11 13.65
C VAL A 501 3.58 0.28 12.50
N ALA A 502 2.98 -0.69 11.83
CA ALA A 502 2.00 -0.44 10.77
C ALA A 502 0.78 0.33 11.27
N GLY A 503 0.28 0.03 12.47
CA GLY A 503 -0.82 0.75 13.10
C GLY A 503 -0.51 2.22 13.36
N VAL A 504 0.68 2.52 13.90
CA VAL A 504 1.15 3.90 14.08
C VAL A 504 1.26 4.62 12.73
N LEU A 505 1.91 3.99 11.74
CA LEU A 505 2.05 4.56 10.41
C LEU A 505 0.70 4.82 9.75
N ALA A 506 -0.26 3.89 9.87
CA ALA A 506 -1.61 4.06 9.34
C ALA A 506 -2.34 5.24 9.99
N GLY A 507 -2.24 5.39 11.32
CA GLY A 507 -2.83 6.52 12.04
C GLY A 507 -2.32 7.88 11.59
N VAL A 508 -1.08 7.96 11.11
CA VAL A 508 -0.46 9.21 10.61
C VAL A 508 -0.67 9.40 9.11
N ALA A 509 -0.43 8.34 8.33
CA ALA A 509 -0.43 8.41 6.88
C ALA A 509 -1.85 8.50 6.31
N VAL A 510 -2.85 7.86 6.94
CA VAL A 510 -4.24 7.90 6.44
C VAL A 510 -4.78 9.33 6.45
N PRO A 511 -4.72 10.11 7.56
CA PRO A 511 -5.15 11.51 7.54
C PRO A 511 -4.39 12.35 6.51
N ALA A 512 -3.06 12.26 6.47
CA ALA A 512 -2.25 13.04 5.53
C ALA A 512 -2.54 12.69 4.05
N PHE A 513 -2.77 11.41 3.76
CA PHE A 513 -3.19 10.95 2.44
C PHE A 513 -4.61 11.44 2.12
N MET A 514 -5.54 11.38 3.06
CA MET A 514 -6.89 11.91 2.90
C MET A 514 -6.87 13.43 2.64
N ASP A 515 -6.04 14.19 3.36
CA ASP A 515 -5.83 15.63 3.12
C ASP A 515 -5.24 15.89 1.74
N TYR A 516 -4.24 15.10 1.32
CA TYR A 516 -3.69 15.18 -0.02
C TYR A 516 -4.74 14.87 -1.09
N MET A 517 -5.56 13.83 -0.88
CA MET A 517 -6.68 13.49 -1.76
C MET A 517 -7.72 14.61 -1.80
N LYS A 518 -8.08 15.21 -0.66
CA LYS A 518 -8.96 16.38 -0.58
C LYS A 518 -8.36 17.55 -1.36
N LYS A 519 -7.07 17.86 -1.19
CA LYS A 519 -6.38 18.92 -1.97
C LYS A 519 -6.35 18.63 -3.48
N SER A 520 -6.09 17.39 -3.87
CA SER A 520 -6.13 16.98 -5.27
C SER A 520 -7.52 17.14 -5.86
N LYS A 521 -8.57 16.74 -5.12
CA LYS A 521 -9.97 16.94 -5.51
C LYS A 521 -10.33 18.43 -5.61
N LYS A 522 -9.86 19.26 -4.67
CA LYS A 522 -10.05 20.73 -4.67
C LYS A 522 -9.50 21.42 -5.92
N SER A 523 -8.43 20.89 -6.53
CA SER A 523 -7.86 21.47 -7.75
C SER A 523 -8.80 21.44 -8.96
N GLU A 524 -9.78 20.54 -8.98
CA GLU A 524 -10.77 20.41 -10.06
C GLU A 524 -11.59 21.68 -10.25
N ALA A 525 -12.12 22.25 -9.17
CA ALA A 525 -12.91 23.49 -9.22
C ALA A 525 -12.11 24.66 -9.79
N ALA A 526 -10.88 24.84 -9.31
CA ALA A 526 -10.00 25.90 -9.79
C ALA A 526 -9.67 25.73 -11.29
N LEU A 527 -9.43 24.50 -11.76
CA LEU A 527 -9.16 24.23 -13.17
C LEU A 527 -10.38 24.53 -14.06
N GLN A 528 -11.57 24.11 -13.65
CA GLN A 528 -12.79 24.33 -14.44
C GLN A 528 -13.24 25.79 -14.42
N LEU A 529 -13.16 26.49 -13.29
CA LEU A 529 -13.40 27.94 -13.24
C LEU A 529 -12.39 28.72 -14.07
N ASN A 530 -11.12 28.30 -14.13
CA ASN A 530 -10.14 28.89 -15.04
C ASN A 530 -10.46 28.63 -16.52
N LYS A 531 -10.97 27.44 -16.88
CA LYS A 531 -11.47 27.13 -18.23
C LYS A 531 -12.61 28.10 -18.59
N LEU A 532 -13.59 28.24 -17.71
CA LEU A 532 -14.72 29.17 -17.86
C LEU A 532 -14.25 30.62 -18.03
N ALA A 533 -13.34 31.09 -17.17
CA ALA A 533 -12.81 32.46 -17.25
C ALA A 533 -12.12 32.73 -18.59
N LYS A 534 -11.35 31.78 -19.13
CA LYS A 534 -10.70 31.93 -20.44
C LYS A 534 -11.73 32.06 -21.56
N HIS A 535 -12.74 31.19 -21.57
CA HIS A 535 -13.78 31.22 -22.60
C HIS A 535 -14.61 32.52 -22.52
N ALA A 536 -14.92 32.99 -21.31
CA ALA A 536 -15.60 34.26 -21.10
C ALA A 536 -14.81 35.47 -21.62
N LYS A 537 -13.49 35.47 -21.44
CA LYS A 537 -12.61 36.52 -22.00
C LYS A 537 -12.61 36.51 -23.53
N VAL A 538 -12.53 35.32 -24.14
CA VAL A 538 -12.62 35.17 -25.60
C VAL A 538 -13.95 35.74 -26.10
N TYR A 539 -15.06 35.33 -25.49
CA TYR A 539 -16.39 35.83 -25.84
C TYR A 539 -16.49 37.35 -25.70
N TYR A 540 -15.95 37.92 -24.62
CA TYR A 540 -15.97 39.37 -24.39
C TYR A 540 -15.17 40.12 -25.46
N VAL A 541 -14.00 39.61 -25.87
CA VAL A 541 -13.21 40.22 -26.95
C VAL A 541 -13.97 40.23 -28.28
N GLU A 542 -14.75 39.19 -28.56
CA GLU A 542 -15.54 39.09 -29.78
C GLU A 542 -16.80 39.95 -29.77
N ASN A 543 -17.45 40.11 -28.60
CA ASN A 543 -18.80 40.68 -28.50
C ASN A 543 -18.88 41.99 -27.70
N ALA A 544 -17.78 42.43 -27.09
CA ALA A 544 -17.72 43.57 -26.15
C ALA A 544 -18.71 43.48 -24.97
N THR A 545 -19.18 42.29 -24.65
CA THR A 545 -20.08 41.98 -23.53
C THR A 545 -19.84 40.54 -23.10
N PHE A 546 -20.04 40.23 -21.81
CA PHE A 546 -20.19 38.84 -21.38
C PHE A 546 -21.56 38.29 -21.82
N PRO A 547 -21.74 36.97 -21.93
CA PRO A 547 -23.05 36.38 -22.21
C PRO A 547 -24.05 36.71 -21.10
N THR A 548 -24.96 37.65 -21.33
CA THR A 548 -26.01 37.98 -20.35
C THR A 548 -26.90 36.77 -20.10
N GLY A 549 -27.20 36.51 -18.83
CA GLY A 549 -28.08 35.41 -18.42
C GLY A 549 -27.66 34.80 -17.09
N GLU A 550 -28.38 33.75 -16.70
CA GLU A 550 -28.11 32.98 -15.50
C GLU A 550 -28.22 31.48 -15.83
N ALA A 551 -27.28 30.70 -15.31
CA ALA A 551 -27.39 29.26 -15.24
C ALA A 551 -27.43 28.86 -13.76
N PRO A 552 -28.49 28.14 -13.32
CA PRO A 552 -28.56 27.66 -11.95
C PRO A 552 -27.45 26.64 -11.70
N THR A 553 -27.25 26.27 -10.44
CA THR A 553 -26.34 25.18 -10.04
C THR A 553 -26.58 23.94 -10.90
N THR A 554 -25.57 23.59 -11.71
CA THR A 554 -25.62 22.61 -12.80
C THR A 554 -24.60 21.49 -12.52
N PRO A 555 -25.04 20.21 -12.49
CA PRO A 555 -26.43 19.75 -12.51
C PRO A 555 -27.18 20.15 -11.23
N VAL A 556 -28.52 20.10 -11.21
CA VAL A 556 -29.34 20.50 -10.04
C VAL A 556 -29.17 19.53 -8.87
N GLN A 557 -29.11 18.22 -9.14
CA GLN A 557 -28.91 17.20 -8.12
C GLN A 557 -27.46 17.26 -7.58
N LYS A 558 -27.31 17.26 -6.25
CA LYS A 558 -26.00 17.27 -5.59
C LYS A 558 -25.13 16.11 -6.05
N CYS A 559 -23.83 16.33 -6.22
CA CYS A 559 -22.92 15.27 -6.67
C CYS A 559 -22.91 14.05 -5.74
N CYS A 560 -23.03 14.26 -4.42
CA CYS A 560 -23.09 13.19 -3.43
C CYS A 560 -24.34 12.30 -3.50
N GLU A 561 -25.42 12.79 -4.10
CA GLU A 561 -26.65 12.00 -4.28
C GLU A 561 -26.63 11.17 -5.57
N GLN A 562 -25.60 11.35 -6.41
CA GLN A 562 -25.43 10.66 -7.67
C GLN A 562 -24.50 9.44 -7.54
N PRO A 563 -24.57 8.46 -8.48
CA PRO A 563 -23.75 7.26 -8.42
C PRO A 563 -22.25 7.55 -8.30
N GLY A 564 -21.64 7.03 -7.24
CA GLY A 564 -20.20 7.21 -6.97
C GLY A 564 -19.84 8.56 -6.33
N GLY A 565 -20.82 9.32 -5.84
CA GLY A 565 -20.60 10.62 -5.17
C GLY A 565 -20.05 11.68 -6.12
N LYS A 566 -20.37 11.56 -7.42
CA LYS A 566 -19.92 12.47 -8.48
C LYS A 566 -21.08 12.86 -9.36
N CYS A 567 -21.09 14.11 -9.79
CA CYS A 567 -22.01 14.58 -10.81
C CYS A 567 -21.65 13.98 -12.17
N ALA A 568 -22.67 13.49 -12.89
CA ALA A 568 -22.48 12.95 -14.23
C ALA A 568 -21.99 14.04 -15.21
N PRO A 569 -21.09 13.71 -16.14
CA PRO A 569 -20.67 14.64 -17.19
C PRO A 569 -21.79 14.88 -18.21
N GLY A 570 -21.77 16.07 -18.80
CA GLY A 570 -22.71 16.47 -19.84
C GLY A 570 -24.19 16.35 -19.45
N GLY A 571 -25.05 16.27 -20.47
CA GLY A 571 -26.51 16.20 -20.31
C GLY A 571 -27.23 17.52 -20.55
N ALA A 572 -28.56 17.47 -20.60
CA ALA A 572 -29.40 18.60 -20.99
C ALA A 572 -29.22 19.84 -20.10
N ALA A 573 -28.80 19.66 -18.84
CA ALA A 573 -28.54 20.76 -17.91
C ALA A 573 -27.37 21.68 -18.36
N TRP A 574 -26.42 21.16 -19.15
CA TRP A 574 -25.31 21.93 -19.71
C TRP A 574 -25.65 22.65 -21.01
N LEU A 575 -26.83 22.40 -21.59
CA LEU A 575 -27.30 23.05 -22.81
C LEU A 575 -27.97 24.41 -22.54
N ASN A 576 -27.80 24.97 -21.35
CA ASN A 576 -28.23 26.33 -21.06
C ASN A 576 -27.49 27.31 -21.99
N GLU A 577 -28.19 28.38 -22.40
CA GLU A 577 -27.67 29.37 -23.35
C GLU A 577 -26.35 30.00 -22.89
N ALA A 578 -26.19 30.27 -21.58
CA ALA A 578 -24.98 30.83 -21.02
C ALA A 578 -23.77 29.89 -21.17
N TRP A 579 -23.95 28.61 -20.85
CA TRP A 579 -22.91 27.58 -21.01
C TRP A 579 -22.56 27.35 -22.48
N THR A 580 -23.58 27.31 -23.35
CA THR A 580 -23.41 27.09 -24.79
C THR A 580 -22.63 28.23 -25.44
N LYS A 581 -22.93 29.49 -25.09
CA LYS A 581 -22.20 30.67 -25.59
C LYS A 581 -20.74 30.69 -25.15
N LEU A 582 -20.43 30.06 -24.02
CA LEU A 582 -19.07 29.96 -23.48
C LEU A 582 -18.36 28.67 -23.86
N ASP A 583 -18.98 27.79 -24.65
CA ASP A 583 -18.44 26.44 -24.92
C ASP A 583 -17.97 25.74 -23.62
N PHE A 584 -18.74 25.93 -22.54
CA PHE A 584 -18.42 25.40 -21.23
C PHE A 584 -19.26 24.17 -20.93
N GLN A 585 -18.59 23.03 -20.85
CA GLN A 585 -19.17 21.77 -20.43
C GLN A 585 -18.17 20.96 -19.62
N ILE A 586 -18.72 20.02 -18.85
CA ILE A 586 -17.97 19.04 -18.08
C ILE A 586 -18.06 17.68 -18.77
N ASP A 587 -16.93 17.21 -19.28
CA ASP A 587 -16.85 15.99 -20.09
C ASP A 587 -16.56 14.72 -19.26
N GLU A 588 -16.14 14.88 -18.00
CA GLU A 588 -15.83 13.78 -17.07
C GLU A 588 -16.60 13.91 -15.74
N PRO A 589 -16.87 12.80 -15.02
CA PRO A 589 -17.55 12.87 -13.72
C PRO A 589 -16.86 13.84 -12.73
N THR A 590 -17.60 14.87 -12.30
CA THR A 590 -17.11 16.01 -11.50
C THR A 590 -17.55 15.93 -10.04
N LEU A 591 -16.74 16.48 -9.15
CA LEU A 591 -17.05 16.63 -7.72
C LEU A 591 -17.79 17.93 -7.39
N PHE A 592 -17.85 18.85 -8.35
CA PHE A 592 -18.45 20.17 -8.19
C PHE A 592 -19.64 20.36 -9.13
N GLN A 593 -20.65 21.08 -8.64
CA GLN A 593 -21.72 21.70 -9.43
C GLN A 593 -21.33 23.15 -9.74
N TYR A 594 -21.78 23.68 -10.87
CA TYR A 594 -21.38 25.01 -11.34
C TYR A 594 -22.59 25.91 -11.55
N SER A 595 -22.49 27.17 -11.14
CA SER A 595 -23.50 28.21 -11.42
C SER A 595 -22.87 29.40 -12.15
N TYR A 596 -23.70 30.19 -12.83
CA TYR A 596 -23.27 31.33 -13.61
C TYR A 596 -24.30 32.44 -13.56
N LYS A 597 -23.85 33.69 -13.49
CA LYS A 597 -24.68 34.87 -13.62
C LYS A 597 -23.89 36.00 -14.26
N SER A 598 -24.49 36.67 -15.24
CA SER A 598 -23.87 37.82 -15.89
C SER A 598 -24.91 38.85 -16.34
N ASP A 599 -24.59 40.13 -16.14
CA ASP A 599 -25.35 41.28 -16.63
C ASP A 599 -24.77 41.87 -17.94
N GLY A 600 -23.79 41.19 -18.53
CA GLY A 600 -23.04 41.62 -19.71
C GLY A 600 -21.79 42.47 -19.40
N LYS A 601 -21.70 43.07 -18.21
CA LYS A 601 -20.52 43.85 -17.76
C LYS A 601 -19.67 43.09 -16.76
N THR A 602 -20.32 42.33 -15.90
CA THR A 602 -19.74 41.47 -14.89
C THR A 602 -20.22 40.04 -15.10
N LEU A 603 -19.45 39.09 -14.58
CA LEU A 603 -19.76 37.66 -14.63
C LEU A 603 -19.31 37.04 -13.30
N ASP A 604 -20.25 36.45 -12.59
CA ASP A 604 -20.01 35.65 -11.40
C ASP A 604 -20.31 34.18 -11.70
N ALA A 605 -19.42 33.30 -11.27
CA ALA A 605 -19.65 31.86 -11.31
C ALA A 605 -19.19 31.21 -10.01
N GLU A 606 -19.89 30.16 -9.60
CA GLU A 606 -19.52 29.40 -8.40
C GLU A 606 -19.29 27.93 -8.76
N ALA A 607 -18.33 27.30 -8.08
CA ALA A 607 -18.16 25.85 -8.07
C ALA A 607 -18.40 25.34 -6.65
N ILE A 608 -19.46 24.55 -6.47
CA ILE A 608 -19.93 24.07 -5.17
C ILE A 608 -19.75 22.56 -5.10
N GLY A 609 -19.03 22.07 -4.09
CA GLY A 609 -18.77 20.65 -3.90
C GLY A 609 -18.81 20.25 -2.43
N ASP A 610 -19.18 19.01 -2.17
CA ASP A 610 -19.12 18.33 -0.86
C ASP A 610 -18.22 17.10 -1.10
N LEU A 611 -16.98 17.15 -0.61
CA LEU A 611 -15.90 16.27 -1.09
C LEU A 611 -15.86 14.91 -0.39
N ASP A 612 -16.51 14.80 0.76
CA ASP A 612 -16.66 13.57 1.55
C ASP A 612 -18.12 13.19 1.84
N CYS A 613 -19.08 13.94 1.31
CA CYS A 613 -20.52 13.70 1.41
C CYS A 613 -21.06 13.74 2.83
N ASP A 614 -20.46 14.58 3.69
CA ASP A 614 -20.90 14.79 5.06
C ASP A 614 -21.99 15.88 5.21
N GLY A 615 -22.35 16.55 4.12
CA GLY A 615 -23.34 17.62 4.07
C GLY A 615 -22.73 19.04 4.14
N THR A 616 -21.42 19.16 4.35
CA THR A 616 -20.68 20.43 4.36
C THR A 616 -20.14 20.71 2.97
N SER A 617 -20.55 21.82 2.36
CA SER A 617 -20.06 22.20 1.04
C SER A 617 -18.99 23.29 1.10
N ILE A 618 -18.03 23.20 0.18
CA ILE A 618 -17.10 24.27 -0.15
C ILE A 618 -17.53 24.98 -1.45
N THR A 619 -17.24 26.28 -1.52
CA THR A 619 -17.58 27.11 -2.67
C THR A 619 -16.36 27.88 -3.15
N TYR A 620 -15.96 27.65 -4.39
CA TYR A 620 -15.04 28.53 -5.13
C TYR A 620 -15.86 29.56 -5.88
N LYS A 621 -15.38 30.80 -5.93
CA LYS A 621 -16.04 31.89 -6.65
C LYS A 621 -15.13 32.44 -7.73
N LEU A 622 -15.66 32.63 -8.91
CA LEU A 622 -15.03 33.33 -10.01
C LEU A 622 -15.79 34.64 -10.23
N HIS A 623 -15.06 35.75 -10.24
CA HIS A 623 -15.56 37.06 -10.60
C HIS A 623 -14.79 37.58 -11.82
N LEU A 624 -15.50 38.03 -12.86
CA LEU A 624 -14.94 38.79 -13.96
C LEU A 624 -15.63 40.14 -14.06
N GLU A 625 -14.82 41.14 -14.37
CA GLU A 625 -15.25 42.49 -14.72
C GLU A 625 -14.41 42.97 -15.89
N ALA A 626 -14.98 43.83 -16.74
CA ALA A 626 -14.25 44.44 -17.84
C ALA A 626 -14.08 45.94 -17.56
N ASP A 627 -12.93 46.30 -16.98
CA ASP A 627 -12.54 47.70 -16.84
C ASP A 627 -11.86 48.17 -18.14
N GLN A 628 -12.36 49.28 -18.70
CA GLN A 628 -11.84 49.88 -19.93
C GLN A 628 -11.72 48.92 -21.13
N GLY A 629 -12.59 47.90 -21.21
CA GLY A 629 -12.61 46.92 -22.30
C GLY A 629 -11.64 45.74 -22.14
N ASN A 630 -10.91 45.64 -21.02
CA ASN A 630 -10.04 44.50 -20.73
C ASN A 630 -10.62 43.65 -19.59
N PRO A 631 -11.10 42.42 -19.86
CA PRO A 631 -11.69 41.57 -18.84
C PRO A 631 -10.63 40.97 -17.88
N THR A 632 -10.73 41.31 -16.60
CA THR A 632 -9.96 40.73 -15.49
C THR A 632 -10.74 39.58 -14.85
N ALA A 633 -10.03 38.59 -14.30
CA ALA A 633 -10.66 37.45 -13.65
C ALA A 633 -9.99 37.21 -12.29
N ALA A 634 -10.80 37.03 -11.26
CA ALA A 634 -10.36 36.70 -9.91
C ALA A 634 -11.08 35.44 -9.44
N ILE A 635 -10.32 34.43 -9.03
CA ILE A 635 -10.86 33.25 -8.35
C ILE A 635 -10.59 33.40 -6.86
N THR A 636 -11.67 33.35 -6.07
CA THR A 636 -11.62 33.31 -4.62
C THR A 636 -11.79 31.86 -4.16
N GLU A 637 -10.75 31.34 -3.53
CA GLU A 637 -10.79 30.02 -2.90
C GLU A 637 -11.55 30.07 -1.57
N PRO A 638 -12.18 28.96 -1.15
CA PRO A 638 -12.79 28.88 0.16
C PRO A 638 -11.71 28.97 1.26
N ALA A 639 -12.11 29.36 2.48
CA ALA A 639 -11.16 29.55 3.56
C ALA A 639 -10.35 28.27 3.86
N PRO A 640 -9.07 28.36 4.26
CA PRO A 640 -8.30 27.18 4.65
C PRO A 640 -9.05 26.36 5.70
N ASN A 641 -9.07 25.03 5.53
CA ASN A 641 -9.78 24.07 6.39
C ASN A 641 -11.31 24.10 6.35
N THR A 642 -11.91 24.69 5.31
CA THR A 642 -13.30 24.38 4.96
C THR A 642 -13.32 23.09 4.13
N ASP A 643 -14.10 22.10 4.60
CA ASP A 643 -14.17 20.68 4.19
C ASP A 643 -12.84 19.90 4.13
#